data_AF-A0A954EK35-F1
#
_entry.id   AF-A0A954EK35-F1
#
_cell.length_a   1.000
_cell.length_b   1.000
_cell.length_c   1.000
_cell.angle_alpha   90.00
_cell.angle_beta   90.00
_cell.angle_gamma   90.00
#
_symmetry.space_group_name_H-M   'P 1'
#
loop_
_entity.id
_entity.type
_entity.pdbx_description
1 polymer ?
#
loop_
_entity_poly.entity_id
_entity_poly.type
_entity_poly.pdbx_seq_one_letter_code
_entity_poly.pdbx_strand_id
1 'polypeptide(L)'
;MGTLVVAPFFMGGREPLGQLVLTILAGVAAIAWAVHQMRTEQPGWKFSGAEFLMLSGIGLVVFQLTPISQALLGRISPKLPDIIPLLWGTPDPVLGLEAWQTVSLAPYMTWSHLSTLLACVVLFFILLQRVETWQDVQYLASLLIGGAVVMAAFGILQFATSNGKYFWFYRHAQATTKFAAVGGFTNANHFANFLAMSVPLQIWMLVRLQSSDVPKHQRHHHNQDWQYREIGGLRLPALLVVVSLAVTGLAILLSMSRGGIAVTFAGTVILLGLMWWKSLLDSRMTAIVAIAATAGIIGTMMFGDLAAKMIEQNVVELTSSDVDQLDHNQARQRIWDANFKGIHDFPLLGTGLGTHSQVYKLWYDYPDNGKICSHAESGYLQIGLETGLAGLCIVGALWLLAASWCARVYFWSKSSDMAGLAAAVFAGFVISLLHSVTDFVWYAPACVMVVLALGILVVRCISLEDATDPAAEKTSTPLFSPIRMSWGLLVPGLALLCVSIIQLKWTETIAFSRTYSHRMLTESLLDSKDSTEADPDERLRLHKLQIKAALDSIEANPTEFELQMHAGLAYDKLFLLAQQERDDAMPLIHLRDAARASNFERAELIAWLEKPGVLGENRKLIASAAEHFRESIRYCPIQGRSYVELASMVWTEGASSESEMRLLEQALKTRPYDSGVLFSYAYHVSELDGIEAALPYLQKGFVNGPEDRLSLMRAYSPLLPAAFFLENFPIDRDSLSQLEEAYREAPDRYGYSKVLKQLALENVQHAIEVDGLKAEESWLAAHKCYVTLGDKNKAYKCGMAALEVNPSSYDAHQALGLWLYDEGQFALAAEHLLWCHRRRPAVDWIRTLAENAMAQSHEPTQSAPAYPIERTSASQFGQ
;
A
#
# COMPACT_ATOMS: atom_id res chain seq x y z
N MET A 1 27.47 -2.62 -10.87
CA MET A 1 27.21 -4.07 -10.86
C MET A 1 26.25 -4.44 -9.73
N GLY A 2 26.69 -4.49 -8.47
CA GLY A 2 25.81 -4.84 -7.34
C GLY A 2 24.54 -4.00 -7.24
N THR A 3 24.63 -2.69 -7.45
CA THR A 3 23.47 -1.78 -7.38
C THR A 3 22.44 -1.96 -8.50
N LEU A 4 22.87 -2.30 -9.72
CA LEU A 4 21.99 -2.39 -10.89
C LEU A 4 21.40 -3.80 -11.08
N VAL A 5 22.07 -4.84 -10.56
CA VAL A 5 21.65 -6.23 -10.76
C VAL A 5 21.18 -6.87 -9.47
N VAL A 6 21.85 -6.63 -8.34
CA VAL A 6 21.55 -7.30 -7.07
C VAL A 6 20.50 -6.54 -6.26
N ALA A 7 20.58 -5.21 -6.18
CA ALA A 7 19.61 -4.41 -5.42
C ALA A 7 18.14 -4.63 -5.83
N PRO A 8 17.79 -4.83 -7.13
CA PRO A 8 16.43 -5.17 -7.53
C PRO A 8 15.87 -6.45 -6.91
N PHE A 9 16.71 -7.42 -6.51
CA PHE A 9 16.27 -8.63 -5.80
C PHE A 9 15.84 -8.38 -4.36
N PHE A 10 16.11 -7.21 -3.78
CA PHE A 10 15.64 -6.84 -2.45
C PHE A 10 14.38 -5.97 -2.56
N MET A 11 13.29 -6.58 -3.04
CA MET A 11 11.96 -5.94 -3.18
C MET A 11 11.99 -4.64 -4.00
N GLY A 12 12.76 -4.62 -5.09
CA GLY A 12 12.93 -3.44 -5.95
C GLY A 12 13.59 -2.24 -5.26
N GLY A 13 14.18 -2.45 -4.08
CA GLY A 13 14.71 -1.41 -3.21
C GLY A 13 13.64 -0.63 -2.42
N ARG A 14 12.36 -1.03 -2.47
CA ARG A 14 11.26 -0.27 -1.86
C ARG A 14 11.16 -0.48 -0.36
N GLU A 15 11.39 -1.70 0.11
CA GLU A 15 11.34 -2.04 1.54
C GLU A 15 12.59 -1.58 2.30
N PRO A 16 12.52 -1.42 3.63
CA PRO A 16 13.65 -0.99 4.46
C PRO A 16 14.93 -1.80 4.22
N LEU A 17 14.83 -3.13 4.07
CA LEU A 17 15.98 -3.98 3.75
C LEU A 17 16.60 -3.65 2.38
N GLY A 18 15.76 -3.41 1.38
CA GLY A 18 16.24 -3.03 0.05
C GLY A 18 16.90 -1.65 0.04
N GLN A 19 16.35 -0.69 0.78
CA GLN A 19 16.93 0.64 0.98
C GLN A 19 18.25 0.55 1.75
N LEU A 20 18.35 -0.29 2.78
CA LEU A 20 19.58 -0.58 3.50
C LEU A 20 20.66 -1.15 2.56
N VAL A 21 20.34 -2.17 1.76
CA VAL A 21 21.28 -2.74 0.80
C VAL A 21 21.75 -1.67 -0.20
N LEU A 22 20.84 -0.84 -0.70
CA LEU A 22 21.19 0.25 -1.60
C LEU A 22 22.13 1.27 -0.95
N THR A 23 21.87 1.70 0.28
CA THR A 23 22.73 2.65 1.01
C THR A 23 24.10 2.08 1.32
N ILE A 24 24.20 0.80 1.71
CA ILE A 24 25.49 0.10 1.89
C ILE A 24 26.28 0.10 0.59
N LEU A 25 25.65 -0.30 -0.52
CA LEU A 25 26.31 -0.35 -1.82
C LEU A 25 26.75 1.05 -2.29
N ALA A 26 25.92 2.07 -2.08
CA ALA A 26 26.25 3.47 -2.39
C ALA A 26 27.43 3.97 -1.55
N GLY A 27 27.42 3.70 -0.24
CA GLY A 27 28.49 4.10 0.67
C GLY A 27 29.82 3.41 0.37
N VAL A 28 29.80 2.10 0.14
CA VAL A 28 30.99 1.35 -0.29
C VAL A 28 31.54 1.88 -1.61
N ALA A 29 30.66 2.15 -2.59
CA ALA A 29 31.08 2.72 -3.86
C ALA A 29 31.68 4.13 -3.70
N ALA A 30 31.08 4.98 -2.85
CA ALA A 30 31.57 6.33 -2.58
C ALA A 30 32.94 6.33 -1.90
N ILE A 31 33.12 5.49 -0.88
CA ILE A 31 34.40 5.34 -0.17
C ILE A 31 35.46 4.77 -1.12
N ALA A 32 35.13 3.72 -1.88
CA ALA A 32 36.06 3.12 -2.84
C ALA A 32 36.51 4.13 -3.91
N TRP A 33 35.58 4.94 -4.41
CA TRP A 33 35.88 5.99 -5.38
C TRP A 33 36.71 7.13 -4.76
N ALA A 34 36.41 7.57 -3.54
CA ALA A 34 37.21 8.59 -2.85
C ALA A 34 38.65 8.09 -2.55
N VAL A 35 38.81 6.83 -2.14
CA VAL A 35 40.13 6.20 -1.97
C VAL A 35 40.88 6.10 -3.30
N HIS A 36 40.17 5.79 -4.39
CA HIS A 36 40.77 5.82 -5.73
C HIS A 36 41.28 7.22 -6.07
N GLN A 37 40.50 8.28 -5.86
CA GLN A 37 40.92 9.67 -6.10
C GLN A 37 42.13 10.11 -5.27
N MET A 38 42.29 9.60 -4.05
CA MET A 38 43.50 9.84 -3.25
C MET A 38 44.76 9.26 -3.90
N ARG A 39 44.63 8.13 -4.59
CA ARG A 39 45.74 7.40 -5.21
C ARG A 39 46.05 7.87 -6.63
N THR A 40 45.07 8.45 -7.32
CA THR A 40 45.20 8.91 -8.70
C THR A 40 46.10 10.15 -8.81
N GLU A 41 46.96 10.18 -9.82
CA GLU A 41 47.94 11.26 -10.00
C GLU A 41 47.31 12.61 -10.40
N GLN A 42 46.14 12.57 -11.02
CA GLN A 42 45.39 13.77 -11.40
C GLN A 42 43.93 13.59 -10.97
N PRO A 43 43.60 13.85 -9.69
CA PRO A 43 42.21 13.76 -9.25
C PRO A 43 41.38 14.80 -9.99
N GLY A 44 40.26 14.37 -10.55
CA GLY A 44 39.39 15.21 -11.37
C GLY A 44 37.93 14.89 -11.12
N TRP A 45 37.07 15.90 -11.32
CA TRP A 45 35.62 15.76 -11.27
C TRP A 45 35.03 16.25 -12.59
N LYS A 46 34.26 15.40 -13.25
CA LYS A 46 33.52 15.74 -14.46
C LYS A 46 32.13 16.23 -14.09
N PHE A 47 31.74 17.38 -14.61
CA PHE A 47 30.42 17.95 -14.42
C PHE A 47 29.51 17.61 -15.61
N SER A 48 28.28 17.21 -15.31
CA SER A 48 27.20 16.99 -16.27
C SER A 48 26.24 18.19 -16.37
N GLY A 49 26.23 19.06 -15.35
CA GLY A 49 25.24 20.12 -15.18
C GLY A 49 24.03 19.68 -14.34
N ALA A 50 23.79 18.37 -14.19
CA ALA A 50 22.71 17.84 -13.35
C ALA A 50 23.02 17.93 -11.85
N GLU A 51 24.30 18.09 -11.48
CA GLU A 51 24.74 18.14 -10.08
C GLU A 51 23.99 19.24 -9.31
N PHE A 52 23.88 20.45 -9.89
CA PHE A 52 23.20 21.57 -9.24
C PHE A 52 21.72 21.29 -9.00
N LEU A 53 21.02 20.67 -9.95
CA LEU A 53 19.60 20.34 -9.81
C LEU A 53 19.39 19.23 -8.76
N MET A 54 20.23 18.18 -8.79
CA MET A 54 20.16 17.10 -7.79
C MET A 54 20.48 17.60 -6.38
N LEU A 55 21.51 18.44 -6.23
CA LEU A 55 21.84 19.08 -4.95
C LEU A 55 20.76 20.05 -4.48
N SER A 56 20.08 20.74 -5.41
CA SER A 56 18.92 21.58 -5.08
C SER A 56 17.75 20.74 -4.56
N GLY A 57 17.52 19.55 -5.13
CA GLY A 57 16.53 18.60 -4.63
C GLY A 57 16.86 18.12 -3.20
N ILE A 58 18.11 17.77 -2.94
CA ILE A 58 18.59 17.43 -1.58
C ILE A 58 18.40 18.63 -0.64
N GLY A 59 18.79 19.84 -1.07
CA GLY A 59 18.67 21.06 -0.30
C GLY A 59 17.22 21.41 0.05
N LEU A 60 16.28 21.17 -0.88
CA LEU A 60 14.84 21.32 -0.64
C LEU A 60 14.38 20.40 0.50
N VAL A 61 14.74 19.12 0.45
CA VAL A 61 14.31 18.14 1.47
C VAL A 61 14.99 18.41 2.82
N VAL A 62 16.27 18.83 2.83
CA VAL A 62 16.95 19.28 4.06
C VAL A 62 16.27 20.52 4.65
N PHE A 63 15.84 21.46 3.81
CA PHE A 63 15.07 22.61 4.27
C PHE A 63 13.73 22.19 4.88
N GLN A 64 13.04 21.19 4.33
CA GLN A 64 11.80 20.67 4.91
C GLN A 64 11.97 20.14 6.34
N LEU A 65 13.17 19.64 6.67
CA LEU A 65 13.55 19.08 7.96
C LEU A 65 14.12 20.11 8.95
N THR A 66 14.43 21.31 8.49
CA THR A 66 15.08 22.34 9.32
C THR A 66 14.02 23.04 10.17
N PRO A 67 14.19 23.10 11.51
CA PRO A 67 13.31 23.90 12.37
C PRO A 67 13.37 25.38 12.00
N ILE A 68 12.22 25.98 11.75
CA ILE A 68 12.06 27.40 11.42
C ILE A 68 11.02 28.04 12.33
N SER A 69 11.08 29.37 12.46
CA SER A 69 10.08 30.11 13.25
C SER A 69 8.66 29.87 12.72
N GLN A 70 7.67 29.77 13.61
CA GLN A 70 6.27 29.59 13.22
C GLN A 70 5.76 30.72 12.30
N ALA A 71 6.27 31.94 12.47
CA ALA A 71 5.94 33.06 11.57
C ALA A 71 6.38 32.81 10.12
N LEU A 72 7.55 32.21 9.90
CA LEU A 72 8.01 31.83 8.56
C LEU A 72 7.25 30.59 8.06
N LEU A 73 7.05 29.60 8.92
CA LEU A 73 6.32 28.38 8.59
C LEU A 73 4.89 28.69 8.13
N GLY A 74 4.19 29.60 8.81
CA GLY A 74 2.83 30.01 8.43
C GLY A 74 2.75 30.81 7.13
N ARG A 75 3.87 31.39 6.66
CA ARG A 75 3.94 32.02 5.33
C ARG A 75 4.16 30.99 4.22
N ILE A 76 4.94 29.95 4.50
CA ILE A 76 5.27 28.88 3.56
C ILE A 76 4.10 27.90 3.41
N SER A 77 3.49 27.53 4.54
CA SER A 77 2.41 26.56 4.67
C SER A 77 1.22 27.21 5.40
N PRO A 78 0.45 28.09 4.72
CA PRO A 78 -0.59 28.91 5.36
C PRO A 78 -1.77 28.10 5.91
N LYS A 79 -1.96 26.86 5.45
CA LYS A 79 -2.99 25.94 5.97
C LYS A 79 -2.61 25.24 7.26
N LEU A 80 -1.33 25.22 7.62
CA LEU A 80 -0.86 24.47 8.77
C LEU A 80 -1.44 24.96 10.11
N PRO A 81 -1.56 26.27 10.39
CA PRO A 81 -2.20 26.76 11.62
C PRO A 81 -3.67 26.35 11.76
N ASP A 82 -4.38 26.16 10.64
CA ASP A 82 -5.79 25.74 10.65
C ASP A 82 -5.93 24.25 11.01
N ILE A 83 -4.97 23.43 10.56
CA ILE A 83 -4.93 21.97 10.73
C ILE A 83 -4.40 21.59 12.11
N ILE A 84 -3.34 22.25 12.61
CA ILE A 84 -2.70 21.96 13.90
C ILE A 84 -2.68 23.17 14.86
N PRO A 85 -3.84 23.80 15.15
CA PRO A 85 -3.90 24.98 16.02
C PRO A 85 -3.35 24.75 17.42
N LEU A 86 -3.46 23.53 17.96
CA LEU A 86 -2.98 23.19 19.30
C LEU A 86 -1.46 23.27 19.43
N LEU A 87 -0.75 23.11 18.32
CA LEU A 87 0.71 23.16 18.24
C LEU A 87 1.21 24.52 17.73
N TRP A 88 0.34 25.53 17.69
CA TRP A 88 0.65 26.87 17.21
C TRP A 88 0.62 27.89 18.35
N GLY A 89 1.66 28.72 18.47
CA GLY A 89 1.78 29.71 19.55
C GLY A 89 2.43 29.15 20.81
N THR A 90 1.91 29.55 21.98
CA THR A 90 2.47 29.18 23.29
C THR A 90 2.03 27.78 23.71
N PRO A 91 2.95 26.85 24.00
CA PRO A 91 2.62 25.50 24.47
C PRO A 91 1.75 25.48 25.72
N ASP A 92 0.78 24.57 25.75
CA ASP A 92 0.00 24.27 26.95
C ASP A 92 0.79 23.32 27.86
N PRO A 93 1.26 23.77 29.04
CA PRO A 93 2.11 22.96 29.91
C PRO A 93 1.38 21.75 30.51
N VAL A 94 0.04 21.75 30.51
CA VAL A 94 -0.75 20.61 31.01
C VAL A 94 -0.79 19.48 29.99
N LEU A 95 -0.87 19.82 28.71
CA LEU A 95 -0.92 18.83 27.62
C LEU A 95 0.46 18.25 27.31
N GLY A 96 1.53 19.01 27.60
CA GLY A 96 2.90 18.57 27.33
C GLY A 96 3.24 18.50 25.84
N LEU A 97 2.56 19.29 25.01
CA LEU A 97 2.76 19.33 23.56
C LEU A 97 3.60 20.54 23.15
N GLU A 98 4.67 20.31 22.40
CA GLU A 98 5.57 21.36 21.92
C GLU A 98 5.05 22.02 20.64
N ALA A 99 5.47 23.26 20.40
CA ALA A 99 5.13 24.00 19.20
C ALA A 99 5.77 23.39 17.94
N TRP A 100 4.99 23.23 16.86
CA TRP A 100 5.50 22.66 15.61
C TRP A 100 6.36 23.65 14.82
N GLN A 101 7.50 23.20 14.27
CA GLN A 101 8.52 24.08 13.68
C GLN A 101 9.10 23.62 12.33
N THR A 102 8.69 22.47 11.77
CA THR A 102 9.21 22.00 10.47
C THR A 102 8.16 22.07 9.37
N VAL A 103 8.59 22.14 8.11
CA VAL A 103 7.69 22.04 6.94
C VAL A 103 7.22 20.60 6.76
N SER A 104 8.14 19.62 6.94
CA SER A 104 7.74 18.21 6.95
C SER A 104 6.77 17.95 8.10
N LEU A 105 5.70 17.20 7.83
CA LEU A 105 4.71 16.72 8.81
C LEU A 105 5.08 15.35 9.41
N ALA A 106 6.11 14.68 8.89
CA ALA A 106 6.68 13.49 9.51
C ALA A 106 8.20 13.48 9.28
N PRO A 107 8.97 14.25 10.07
CA PRO A 107 10.40 14.43 9.85
C PRO A 107 11.19 13.12 9.78
N TYR A 108 10.81 12.11 10.57
CA TYR A 108 11.43 10.79 10.52
C TYR A 108 11.29 10.14 9.13
N MET A 109 10.08 10.12 8.55
CA MET A 109 9.84 9.58 7.21
C MET A 109 10.59 10.38 6.13
N THR A 110 10.68 11.70 6.29
CA THR A 110 11.44 12.56 5.37
C THR A 110 12.94 12.31 5.43
N TRP A 111 13.52 12.12 6.62
CA TRP A 111 14.92 11.68 6.77
C TRP A 111 15.16 10.32 6.11
N SER A 112 14.25 9.38 6.35
CA SER A 112 14.28 8.04 5.78
C SER A 112 14.35 8.07 4.26
N HIS A 113 13.46 8.83 3.59
CA HIS A 113 13.43 8.94 2.14
C HIS A 113 14.58 9.79 1.58
N LEU A 114 15.02 10.83 2.31
CA LEU A 114 16.21 11.62 1.95
C LEU A 114 17.45 10.73 1.85
N SER A 115 17.61 9.76 2.75
CA SER A 115 18.76 8.86 2.71
C SER A 115 18.77 7.95 1.46
N THR A 116 17.60 7.50 1.00
CA THR A 116 17.45 6.74 -0.25
C THR A 116 17.72 7.63 -1.46
N LEU A 117 17.19 8.86 -1.47
CA LEU A 117 17.48 9.86 -2.50
C LEU A 117 18.99 10.15 -2.60
N LEU A 118 19.64 10.35 -1.44
CA LEU A 118 21.08 10.58 -1.35
C LEU A 118 21.87 9.40 -1.90
N ALA A 119 21.49 8.16 -1.58
CA ALA A 119 22.12 6.96 -2.13
C ALA A 119 22.03 6.92 -3.67
N CYS A 120 20.86 7.23 -4.24
CA CYS A 120 20.67 7.33 -5.69
C CYS A 120 21.55 8.42 -6.33
N VAL A 121 21.58 9.62 -5.75
CA VAL A 121 22.39 10.75 -6.24
C VAL A 121 23.88 10.46 -6.16
N VAL A 122 24.35 9.87 -5.05
CA VAL A 122 25.74 9.45 -4.89
C VAL A 122 26.13 8.42 -5.95
N LEU A 123 25.27 7.43 -6.20
CA LEU A 123 25.51 6.43 -7.24
C LEU A 123 25.52 7.05 -8.65
N PHE A 124 24.65 8.02 -8.93
CA PHE A 124 24.70 8.76 -10.18
C PHE A 124 26.05 9.46 -10.36
N PHE A 125 26.54 10.18 -9.34
CA PHE A 125 27.84 10.82 -9.40
C PHE A 125 28.98 9.82 -9.62
N ILE A 126 28.98 8.70 -8.91
CA ILE A 126 30.02 7.67 -9.08
C ILE A 126 29.99 7.09 -10.49
N LEU A 127 28.80 6.79 -11.03
CA LEU A 127 28.65 6.29 -12.40
C LEU A 127 29.13 7.32 -13.42
N LEU A 128 28.80 8.60 -13.24
CA LEU A 128 29.27 9.70 -14.08
C LEU A 128 30.80 9.78 -14.13
N GLN A 129 31.46 9.61 -12.98
CA GLN A 129 32.92 9.63 -12.92
C GLN A 129 33.55 8.35 -13.47
N ARG A 130 32.85 7.20 -13.41
CA ARG A 130 33.42 5.90 -13.78
C ARG A 130 33.31 5.55 -15.26
N VAL A 131 32.25 6.00 -15.93
CA VAL A 131 32.03 5.71 -17.35
C VAL A 131 32.81 6.72 -18.18
N GLU A 132 33.91 6.29 -18.79
CA GLU A 132 34.82 7.21 -19.51
C GLU A 132 34.89 6.92 -21.00
N THR A 133 34.93 5.66 -21.37
CA THR A 133 35.16 5.22 -22.75
C THR A 133 33.85 4.80 -23.42
N TRP A 134 33.87 4.71 -24.75
CA TRP A 134 32.77 4.10 -25.49
C TRP A 134 32.55 2.62 -25.11
N GLN A 135 33.62 1.89 -24.76
CA GLN A 135 33.48 0.53 -24.23
C GLN A 135 32.73 0.52 -22.90
N ASP A 136 32.97 1.48 -22.01
CA ASP A 136 32.24 1.58 -20.73
C ASP A 136 30.75 1.86 -20.96
N VAL A 137 30.41 2.71 -21.92
CA VAL A 137 29.02 2.99 -22.32
C VAL A 137 28.34 1.71 -22.80
N GLN A 138 28.99 0.95 -23.69
CA GLN A 138 28.46 -0.33 -24.18
C GLN A 138 28.33 -1.37 -23.08
N TYR A 139 29.30 -1.41 -22.15
CA TYR A 139 29.27 -2.31 -21.02
C TYR A 139 28.12 -1.98 -20.06
N LEU A 140 27.92 -0.70 -19.74
CA LEU A 140 26.80 -0.27 -18.91
C LEU A 140 25.45 -0.56 -19.58
N ALA A 141 25.30 -0.31 -20.89
CA ALA A 141 24.10 -0.69 -21.63
C ALA A 141 23.85 -2.20 -21.59
N SER A 142 24.90 -3.01 -21.80
CA SER A 142 24.81 -4.48 -21.73
C SER A 142 24.47 -4.96 -20.32
N LEU A 143 24.94 -4.26 -19.28
CA LEU A 143 24.61 -4.56 -17.89
C LEU A 143 23.14 -4.28 -17.58
N LEU A 144 22.58 -3.17 -18.08
CA LEU A 144 21.16 -2.86 -17.92
C LEU A 144 20.28 -3.91 -18.62
N ILE A 145 20.64 -4.31 -19.85
CA ILE A 145 19.98 -5.39 -20.58
C ILE A 145 20.08 -6.70 -19.80
N GLY A 146 21.28 -7.10 -19.38
CA GLY A 146 21.51 -8.35 -18.65
C GLY A 146 20.75 -8.40 -17.33
N GLY A 147 20.73 -7.30 -16.57
CA GLY A 147 19.96 -7.16 -15.33
C GLY A 147 18.46 -7.35 -15.56
N ALA A 148 17.91 -6.72 -16.61
CA ALA A 148 16.51 -6.88 -16.98
C ALA A 148 16.18 -8.31 -17.40
N VAL A 149 17.03 -8.96 -18.19
CA VAL A 149 16.82 -10.36 -18.63
C VAL A 149 16.86 -11.32 -17.45
N VAL A 150 17.82 -11.17 -16.55
CA VAL A 150 17.92 -12.00 -15.34
C VAL A 150 16.67 -11.84 -14.47
N MET A 151 16.21 -10.60 -14.28
CA MET A 151 14.99 -10.35 -13.52
C MET A 151 13.73 -10.87 -14.23
N ALA A 152 13.65 -10.73 -15.56
CA ALA A 152 12.54 -11.27 -16.35
C ALA A 152 12.45 -12.80 -16.24
N ALA A 153 13.58 -13.49 -16.44
CA ALA A 153 13.66 -14.94 -16.30
C ALA A 153 13.31 -15.39 -14.87
N PHE A 154 13.81 -14.67 -13.86
CA PHE A 154 13.46 -14.93 -12.46
C PHE A 154 11.97 -14.73 -12.19
N GLY A 155 11.37 -13.65 -12.68
CA GLY A 155 9.94 -13.36 -12.53
C GLY A 155 9.05 -14.41 -13.19
N ILE A 156 9.42 -14.89 -14.39
CA ILE A 156 8.73 -15.98 -15.08
C ILE A 156 8.82 -17.27 -14.26
N LEU A 157 10.02 -17.64 -13.79
CA LEU A 157 10.21 -18.85 -12.99
C LEU A 157 9.43 -18.80 -11.68
N GLN A 158 9.47 -17.66 -10.99
CA GLN A 158 8.75 -17.46 -9.72
C GLN A 158 7.24 -17.54 -9.92
N PHE A 159 6.71 -16.98 -11.02
CA PHE A 159 5.29 -17.09 -11.36
C PHE A 159 4.89 -18.53 -11.69
N ALA A 160 5.66 -19.20 -12.57
CA ALA A 160 5.36 -20.56 -13.03
C ALA A 160 5.42 -21.62 -11.91
N THR A 161 6.17 -21.37 -10.85
CA THR A 161 6.36 -22.30 -9.70
C THR A 161 5.87 -21.70 -8.38
N SER A 162 4.94 -20.73 -8.44
CA SER A 162 4.51 -19.96 -7.28
C SER A 162 3.82 -20.83 -6.23
N ASN A 163 4.24 -20.68 -4.97
CA ASN A 163 3.49 -21.12 -3.78
C ASN A 163 2.84 -19.93 -3.05
N GLY A 164 2.74 -18.77 -3.71
CA GLY A 164 2.27 -17.51 -3.17
C GLY A 164 3.26 -16.73 -2.31
N LYS A 165 4.47 -17.23 -2.11
CA LYS A 165 5.56 -16.55 -1.40
C LYS A 165 6.58 -15.97 -2.38
N TYR A 166 7.27 -14.91 -1.96
CA TYR A 166 8.46 -14.41 -2.64
C TYR A 166 9.64 -15.33 -2.36
N PHE A 167 10.47 -15.57 -3.38
CA PHE A 167 11.61 -16.49 -3.29
C PHE A 167 11.23 -17.87 -2.74
N TRP A 168 9.98 -18.30 -2.88
CA TRP A 168 9.39 -19.53 -2.32
C TRP A 168 9.33 -19.64 -0.78
N PHE A 169 9.94 -18.73 -0.01
CA PHE A 169 9.98 -18.82 1.46
C PHE A 169 9.43 -17.58 2.19
N TYR A 170 9.45 -16.40 1.57
CA TYR A 170 9.06 -15.14 2.22
C TYR A 170 7.58 -14.80 1.95
N ARG A 171 6.73 -14.84 2.98
CA ARG A 171 5.34 -14.37 2.89
C ARG A 171 5.34 -12.85 3.07
N HIS A 172 4.82 -12.12 2.09
CA HIS A 172 4.62 -10.68 2.19
C HIS A 172 3.17 -10.41 2.65
N ALA A 173 2.96 -9.39 3.47
CA ALA A 173 1.66 -9.12 4.11
C ALA A 173 0.59 -8.70 3.09
N GLN A 174 0.99 -7.93 2.08
CA GLN A 174 0.06 -7.25 1.16
C GLN A 174 0.28 -7.60 -0.32
N ALA A 175 1.13 -8.60 -0.61
CA ALA A 175 1.51 -8.95 -1.99
C ALA A 175 1.76 -10.44 -2.11
N THR A 176 1.44 -11.01 -3.28
CA THR A 176 1.61 -12.43 -3.57
C THR A 176 2.14 -12.65 -4.98
N THR A 177 2.78 -13.80 -5.19
CA THR A 177 3.37 -14.20 -6.46
C THR A 177 2.44 -15.08 -7.31
N LYS A 178 1.20 -15.36 -6.84
CA LYS A 178 0.27 -16.29 -7.51
C LYS A 178 -0.34 -15.74 -8.80
N PHE A 179 -0.61 -14.44 -8.86
CA PHE A 179 -1.48 -13.86 -9.89
C PHE A 179 -0.73 -13.12 -11.01
N ALA A 180 0.54 -12.79 -10.80
CA ALA A 180 1.35 -12.08 -11.79
C ALA A 180 2.84 -12.36 -11.62
N ALA A 181 3.58 -12.25 -12.71
CA ALA A 181 5.04 -12.20 -12.67
C ALA A 181 5.50 -10.87 -12.09
N VAL A 182 6.21 -10.93 -10.96
CA VAL A 182 6.70 -9.74 -10.24
C VAL A 182 8.21 -9.81 -9.94
N GLY A 183 8.79 -11.02 -10.02
CA GLY A 183 10.17 -11.31 -9.61
C GLY A 183 10.52 -10.69 -8.25
N GLY A 184 11.61 -9.92 -8.19
CA GLY A 184 12.07 -9.21 -7.00
C GLY A 184 11.31 -7.92 -6.66
N PHE A 185 10.12 -7.64 -7.20
CA PHE A 185 9.35 -6.42 -6.90
C PHE A 185 8.04 -6.75 -6.16
N THR A 186 7.63 -5.87 -5.25
CA THR A 186 6.33 -5.98 -4.56
C THR A 186 5.15 -5.47 -5.39
N ASN A 187 5.43 -4.69 -6.44
CA ASN A 187 4.42 -4.16 -7.37
C ASN A 187 4.74 -4.62 -8.81
N ALA A 188 3.75 -5.23 -9.48
CA ALA A 188 3.86 -5.68 -10.86
C ALA A 188 4.13 -4.54 -11.86
N ASN A 189 3.59 -3.34 -11.61
CA ASN A 189 3.84 -2.16 -12.44
C ASN A 189 5.30 -1.72 -12.36
N HIS A 190 5.92 -1.76 -11.17
CA HIS A 190 7.34 -1.44 -10.99
C HIS A 190 8.22 -2.45 -11.73
N PHE A 191 7.89 -3.74 -11.63
CA PHE A 191 8.57 -4.80 -12.37
C PHE A 191 8.47 -4.57 -13.89
N ALA A 192 7.27 -4.31 -14.39
CA ALA A 192 7.04 -4.04 -15.81
C ALA A 192 7.80 -2.78 -16.27
N ASN A 193 7.80 -1.70 -15.49
CA ASN A 193 8.56 -0.48 -15.80
C ASN A 193 10.07 -0.74 -15.91
N PHE A 194 10.63 -1.47 -14.93
CA PHE A 194 12.04 -1.84 -14.91
C PHE A 194 12.45 -2.61 -16.18
N LEU A 195 11.63 -3.59 -16.60
CA LEU A 195 11.87 -4.35 -17.83
C LEU A 195 11.65 -3.50 -19.10
N ALA A 196 10.58 -2.72 -19.15
CA ALA A 196 10.18 -1.90 -20.29
C ALA A 196 11.29 -0.93 -20.70
N MET A 197 11.95 -0.28 -19.73
CA MET A 197 13.06 0.65 -20.01
C MET A 197 14.28 -0.02 -20.67
N SER A 198 14.44 -1.34 -20.54
CA SER A 198 15.52 -2.09 -21.20
C SER A 198 15.21 -2.44 -22.66
N VAL A 199 13.94 -2.51 -23.05
CA VAL A 199 13.51 -2.94 -24.39
C VAL A 199 14.08 -2.03 -25.49
N PRO A 200 14.03 -0.69 -25.37
CA PRO A 200 14.69 0.20 -26.33
C PRO A 200 16.19 -0.06 -26.50
N LEU A 201 16.91 -0.34 -25.41
CA LEU A 201 18.35 -0.65 -25.46
C LEU A 201 18.62 -1.98 -26.17
N GLN A 202 17.78 -2.99 -25.96
CA GLN A 202 17.89 -4.27 -26.65
C GLN A 202 17.67 -4.12 -28.16
N ILE A 203 16.68 -3.33 -28.58
CA ILE A 203 16.43 -3.03 -30.00
C ILE A 203 17.62 -2.27 -30.61
N TRP A 204 18.17 -1.27 -29.93
CA TRP A 204 19.38 -0.59 -30.38
C TRP A 204 20.56 -1.55 -30.54
N MET A 205 20.79 -2.43 -29.57
CA MET A 205 21.87 -3.41 -29.63
C MET A 205 21.68 -4.39 -30.81
N LEU A 206 20.44 -4.78 -31.11
CA LEU A 206 20.13 -5.60 -32.27
C LEU A 206 20.45 -4.90 -33.60
N VAL A 207 20.01 -3.64 -33.76
CA VAL A 207 20.30 -2.80 -34.94
C VAL A 207 21.80 -2.67 -35.13
N ARG A 208 22.53 -2.33 -34.06
CA ARG A 208 23.98 -2.19 -34.05
C ARG A 208 24.70 -3.45 -34.53
N LEU A 209 24.26 -4.63 -34.09
CA LEU A 209 24.89 -5.91 -34.46
C LEU A 209 24.65 -6.32 -35.92
N GLN A 210 23.58 -5.78 -36.53
CA GLN A 210 23.20 -6.05 -37.92
C GLN A 210 23.81 -5.05 -38.90
N SER A 211 23.96 -3.78 -38.50
CA SER A 211 24.64 -2.73 -39.27
C SER A 211 26.12 -3.09 -39.47
N SER A 212 26.44 -3.63 -40.64
CA SER A 212 27.75 -4.21 -40.95
C SER A 212 28.75 -3.16 -41.47
N ASP A 213 29.32 -2.34 -40.58
CA ASP A 213 30.53 -1.57 -40.85
C ASP A 213 31.79 -2.28 -40.31
N VAL A 214 32.04 -3.51 -40.78
CA VAL A 214 33.32 -4.21 -40.52
C VAL A 214 34.20 -4.06 -41.77
N PRO A 215 35.34 -3.33 -41.71
CA PRO A 215 36.26 -3.19 -42.84
C PRO A 215 36.77 -4.56 -43.31
N LYS A 216 36.58 -4.87 -44.59
CA LYS A 216 36.92 -6.17 -45.21
C LYS A 216 38.42 -6.52 -45.23
N HIS A 217 39.31 -5.76 -44.59
CA HIS A 217 40.76 -5.81 -44.84
C HIS A 217 41.66 -6.42 -43.75
N GLN A 218 41.13 -6.90 -42.62
CA GLN A 218 41.94 -7.57 -41.58
C GLN A 218 41.38 -8.93 -41.18
N ARG A 219 41.26 -9.83 -42.16
CA ARG A 219 40.74 -11.20 -41.97
C ARG A 219 41.78 -12.23 -41.54
N HIS A 220 42.98 -11.82 -41.10
CA HIS A 220 44.02 -12.76 -40.68
C HIS A 220 44.39 -12.62 -39.20
N HIS A 221 44.21 -13.74 -38.49
CA HIS A 221 44.71 -14.12 -37.17
C HIS A 221 44.04 -13.50 -35.91
N HIS A 222 43.05 -14.19 -35.32
CA HIS A 222 43.14 -14.81 -33.97
C HIS A 222 41.86 -15.60 -33.61
N ASN A 223 41.99 -16.64 -32.77
CA ASN A 223 40.94 -17.54 -32.26
C ASN A 223 39.78 -16.84 -31.52
N GLN A 224 38.73 -16.40 -32.23
CA GLN A 224 37.42 -16.08 -31.63
C GLN A 224 36.28 -16.70 -32.46
N ASP A 225 36.23 -18.03 -32.51
CA ASP A 225 35.24 -18.82 -33.26
C ASP A 225 33.77 -18.63 -32.82
N TRP A 226 33.51 -18.05 -31.64
CA TRP A 226 32.15 -17.85 -31.13
C TRP A 226 31.44 -16.62 -31.74
N GLN A 227 32.19 -15.63 -32.25
CA GLN A 227 31.63 -14.38 -32.79
C GLN A 227 31.04 -14.53 -34.21
N TYR A 228 31.38 -15.60 -34.93
CA TYR A 228 31.00 -15.78 -36.34
C TYR A 228 30.12 -17.02 -36.60
N ARG A 229 29.59 -17.66 -35.55
CA ARG A 229 28.58 -18.71 -35.72
C ARG A 229 27.25 -18.08 -36.18
N GLU A 230 26.87 -18.38 -37.42
CA GLU A 230 25.55 -18.06 -37.97
C GLU A 230 24.61 -19.24 -37.77
N ILE A 231 23.44 -18.98 -37.17
CA ILE A 231 22.37 -19.96 -36.98
C ILE A 231 21.10 -19.34 -37.58
N GLY A 232 20.57 -19.95 -38.65
CA GLY A 232 19.34 -19.46 -39.29
C GLY A 232 19.44 -18.06 -39.93
N GLY A 233 20.65 -17.62 -40.32
CA GLY A 233 20.87 -16.31 -40.94
C GLY A 233 21.10 -15.14 -39.96
N LEU A 234 21.08 -15.38 -38.65
CA LEU A 234 21.49 -14.41 -37.62
C LEU A 234 22.85 -14.80 -37.00
N ARG A 235 23.67 -13.79 -36.68
CA ARG A 235 24.88 -13.96 -35.86
C ARG A 235 24.48 -14.34 -34.43
N LEU A 236 25.23 -15.24 -33.79
CA LEU A 236 24.95 -15.69 -32.41
C LEU A 236 24.67 -14.54 -31.40
N PRO A 237 25.43 -13.42 -31.38
CA PRO A 237 25.11 -12.29 -30.50
C PRO A 237 23.76 -11.63 -30.80
N ALA A 238 23.36 -11.55 -32.08
CA ALA A 238 22.05 -11.00 -32.46
C ALA A 238 20.92 -11.96 -32.06
N LEU A 239 21.12 -13.27 -32.18
CA LEU A 239 20.18 -14.29 -31.71
C LEU A 239 19.96 -14.18 -30.19
N LEU A 240 21.03 -13.98 -29.41
CA LEU A 240 20.93 -13.78 -27.96
C LEU A 240 20.10 -12.54 -27.60
N VAL A 241 20.22 -11.45 -28.36
CA VAL A 241 19.40 -10.24 -28.17
C VAL A 241 17.93 -10.48 -28.56
N VAL A 242 17.67 -11.28 -29.60
CA VAL A 242 16.29 -11.68 -29.94
C VAL A 242 15.66 -12.53 -28.83
N VAL A 243 16.42 -13.47 -28.27
CA VAL A 243 15.99 -14.27 -27.11
C VAL A 243 15.77 -13.37 -25.88
N SER A 244 16.65 -12.39 -25.63
CA SER A 244 16.45 -11.44 -24.52
C SER A 244 15.17 -10.63 -24.67
N LEU A 245 14.86 -10.18 -25.89
CA LEU A 245 13.61 -9.47 -26.20
C LEU A 245 12.39 -10.35 -25.96
N ALA A 246 12.44 -11.62 -26.37
CA ALA A 246 11.36 -12.57 -26.14
C ALA A 246 11.12 -12.84 -24.64
N VAL A 247 12.19 -13.04 -23.87
CA VAL A 247 12.10 -13.27 -22.41
C VAL A 247 11.56 -12.04 -21.69
N THR A 248 12.09 -10.85 -22.00
CA THR A 248 11.63 -9.61 -21.36
C THR A 248 10.20 -9.25 -21.78
N GLY A 249 9.85 -9.40 -23.06
CA GLY A 249 8.49 -9.23 -23.55
C GLY A 249 7.50 -10.17 -22.87
N LEU A 250 7.80 -11.48 -22.78
CA LEU A 250 6.96 -12.46 -22.10
C LEU A 250 6.76 -12.10 -20.62
N ALA A 251 7.82 -11.70 -19.91
CA ALA A 251 7.72 -11.29 -18.52
C ALA A 251 6.85 -10.04 -18.32
N ILE A 252 6.92 -9.06 -19.23
CA ILE A 252 6.04 -7.87 -19.21
C ILE A 252 4.59 -8.30 -19.40
N LEU A 253 4.29 -9.21 -20.34
CA LEU A 253 2.92 -9.71 -20.54
C LEU A 253 2.41 -10.46 -19.31
N LEU A 254 3.24 -11.34 -18.72
CA LEU A 254 2.91 -12.11 -17.52
C LEU A 254 2.83 -11.27 -16.24
N SER A 255 3.33 -10.03 -16.26
CA SER A 255 3.15 -9.09 -15.13
C SER A 255 1.71 -8.62 -14.98
N MET A 256 0.86 -8.83 -15.98
CA MET A 256 -0.53 -8.35 -16.02
C MET A 256 -0.67 -6.82 -15.88
N SER A 257 0.44 -6.07 -16.03
CA SER A 257 0.44 -4.60 -15.96
C SER A 257 0.01 -3.98 -17.30
N ARG A 258 -1.26 -3.61 -17.41
CA ARG A 258 -1.82 -2.90 -18.59
C ARG A 258 -1.02 -1.63 -18.91
N GLY A 259 -0.65 -0.87 -17.87
CA GLY A 259 0.21 0.32 -17.98
C GLY A 259 1.59 -0.03 -18.53
N GLY A 260 2.25 -1.05 -17.97
CA GLY A 260 3.56 -1.53 -18.42
C GLY A 260 3.60 -1.95 -19.89
N ILE A 261 2.58 -2.65 -20.37
CA ILE A 261 2.44 -3.04 -21.78
C ILE A 261 2.27 -1.80 -22.67
N ALA A 262 1.35 -0.90 -22.30
CA ALA A 262 1.06 0.30 -23.08
C ALA A 262 2.29 1.22 -23.21
N VAL A 263 3.04 1.43 -22.13
CA VAL A 263 4.26 2.25 -22.18
C VAL A 263 5.38 1.59 -22.96
N THR A 264 5.54 0.26 -22.85
CA THR A 264 6.53 -0.49 -23.66
C THR A 264 6.23 -0.33 -25.14
N PHE A 265 4.96 -0.43 -25.53
CA PHE A 265 4.52 -0.19 -26.90
C PHE A 265 4.81 1.24 -27.35
N ALA A 266 4.39 2.25 -26.56
CA ALA A 266 4.61 3.65 -26.89
C ALA A 266 6.10 3.98 -27.05
N GLY A 267 6.96 3.52 -26.13
CA GLY A 267 8.41 3.69 -26.22
C GLY A 267 9.02 2.99 -27.43
N THR A 268 8.55 1.78 -27.77
CA THR A 268 9.00 1.05 -28.96
C THR A 268 8.63 1.81 -30.25
N VAL A 269 7.40 2.31 -30.35
CA VAL A 269 6.95 3.11 -31.51
C VAL A 269 7.79 4.37 -31.69
N ILE A 270 8.04 5.10 -30.59
CA ILE A 270 8.88 6.30 -30.61
C ILE A 270 10.31 5.96 -31.06
N LEU A 271 10.90 4.89 -30.52
CA LEU A 271 12.23 4.44 -30.92
C LEU A 271 12.30 4.15 -32.42
N LEU A 272 11.37 3.34 -32.94
CA LEU A 272 11.35 2.97 -34.35
C LEU A 272 11.17 4.19 -35.25
N GLY A 273 10.28 5.13 -34.88
CA GLY A 273 10.09 6.37 -35.61
C GLY A 273 11.37 7.21 -35.67
N LEU A 274 12.06 7.36 -34.53
CA LEU A 274 13.34 8.08 -34.47
C LEU A 274 14.45 7.39 -35.27
N MET A 275 14.55 6.06 -35.21
CA MET A 275 15.54 5.32 -35.97
C MET A 275 15.23 5.31 -37.47
N TRP A 276 13.95 5.24 -37.85
CA TRP A 276 13.51 5.35 -39.23
C TRP A 276 13.83 6.74 -39.82
N TRP A 277 13.57 7.82 -39.07
CA TRP A 277 13.94 9.18 -39.48
C TRP A 277 15.44 9.30 -39.75
N LYS A 278 16.27 8.69 -38.91
CA LYS A 278 17.74 8.67 -39.09
C LYS A 278 18.23 7.63 -40.10
N SER A 279 17.32 6.96 -40.82
CA SER A 279 17.64 5.91 -41.80
C SER A 279 18.52 4.78 -41.23
N LEU A 280 18.32 4.46 -39.95
CA LEU A 280 19.04 3.40 -39.23
C LEU A 280 18.36 2.03 -39.37
N LEU A 281 17.15 1.97 -39.92
CA LEU A 281 16.35 0.75 -40.05
C LEU A 281 16.09 0.41 -41.53
N ASP A 282 16.12 -0.88 -41.85
CA ASP A 282 15.51 -1.39 -43.08
C ASP A 282 13.98 -1.51 -42.90
N SER A 283 13.26 -1.28 -44.00
CA SER A 283 11.81 -1.44 -44.16
C SER A 283 11.24 -2.78 -43.67
N ARG A 284 12.05 -3.85 -43.66
CA ARG A 284 11.66 -5.15 -43.11
C ARG A 284 11.68 -5.20 -41.58
N MET A 285 12.66 -4.56 -40.93
CA MET A 285 12.76 -4.53 -39.47
C MET A 285 11.64 -3.71 -38.84
N THR A 286 11.31 -2.56 -39.44
CA THR A 286 10.19 -1.73 -38.98
C THR A 286 8.87 -2.51 -39.01
N ALA A 287 8.61 -3.27 -40.07
CA ALA A 287 7.43 -4.13 -40.17
C ALA A 287 7.41 -5.23 -39.11
N ILE A 288 8.53 -5.93 -38.87
CA ILE A 288 8.61 -7.01 -37.87
C ILE A 288 8.34 -6.48 -36.47
N VAL A 289 8.99 -5.38 -36.07
CA VAL A 289 8.80 -4.82 -34.72
C VAL A 289 7.40 -4.25 -34.56
N ALA A 290 6.83 -3.60 -35.59
CA ALA A 290 5.45 -3.10 -35.56
C ALA A 290 4.42 -4.23 -35.41
N ILE A 291 4.60 -5.35 -36.14
CA ILE A 291 3.73 -6.53 -36.03
C ILE A 291 3.86 -7.16 -34.64
N ALA A 292 5.08 -7.34 -34.12
CA ALA A 292 5.30 -7.92 -32.79
C ALA A 292 4.69 -7.05 -31.67
N ALA A 293 4.84 -5.74 -31.77
CA ALA A 293 4.27 -4.78 -30.82
C ALA A 293 2.73 -4.78 -30.86
N THR A 294 2.14 -4.86 -32.06
CA THR A 294 0.68 -4.95 -32.24
C THR A 294 0.12 -6.29 -31.75
N ALA A 295 0.80 -7.40 -32.04
CA ALA A 295 0.42 -8.72 -31.56
C ALA A 295 0.47 -8.82 -30.02
N GLY A 296 1.40 -8.13 -29.37
CA GLY A 296 1.46 -8.05 -27.90
C GLY A 296 0.27 -7.31 -27.27
N ILE A 297 -0.20 -6.23 -27.89
CA ILE A 297 -1.42 -5.51 -27.45
C ILE A 297 -2.65 -6.41 -27.63
N ILE A 298 -2.81 -7.00 -28.80
CA ILE A 298 -3.96 -7.88 -29.09
C ILE A 298 -3.95 -9.08 -28.13
N GLY A 299 -2.78 -9.69 -27.92
CA GLY A 299 -2.62 -10.80 -26.98
C GLY A 299 -3.04 -10.43 -25.56
N THR A 300 -2.76 -9.23 -25.09
CA THR A 300 -3.13 -8.78 -23.73
C THR A 300 -4.57 -8.34 -23.60
N MET A 301 -5.16 -7.75 -24.64
CA MET A 301 -6.60 -7.52 -24.69
C MET A 301 -7.37 -8.85 -24.66
N MET A 302 -6.90 -9.87 -25.38
CA MET A 302 -7.56 -11.17 -25.44
C MET A 302 -7.34 -12.04 -24.20
N PHE A 303 -6.11 -12.09 -23.65
CA PHE A 303 -5.80 -12.87 -22.44
C PHE A 303 -6.15 -12.15 -21.14
N GLY A 304 -6.18 -10.81 -21.12
CA GLY A 304 -6.48 -10.02 -19.94
C GLY A 304 -7.88 -10.27 -19.40
N ASP A 305 -8.87 -10.38 -20.29
CA ASP A 305 -10.26 -10.66 -19.91
C ASP A 305 -10.45 -12.11 -19.46
N LEU A 306 -9.73 -13.06 -20.08
CA LEU A 306 -9.77 -14.46 -19.71
C LEU A 306 -9.08 -14.73 -18.36
N ALA A 307 -7.94 -14.09 -18.12
CA ALA A 307 -7.23 -14.17 -16.85
C ALA A 307 -7.98 -13.45 -15.72
N ALA A 308 -8.60 -12.31 -15.99
CA ALA A 308 -9.48 -11.63 -15.02
C ALA A 308 -10.62 -12.54 -14.57
N LYS A 309 -11.27 -13.25 -15.51
CA LYS A 309 -12.31 -14.24 -15.22
C LYS A 309 -11.80 -15.46 -14.43
N MET A 310 -10.59 -15.96 -14.73
CA MET A 310 -9.99 -17.07 -13.97
C MET A 310 -9.54 -16.64 -12.55
N ILE A 311 -9.12 -15.39 -12.37
CA ILE A 311 -8.77 -14.85 -11.06
C ILE A 311 -10.03 -14.65 -10.21
N GLU A 312 -11.09 -14.11 -10.80
CA GLU A 312 -12.40 -13.94 -10.16
C GLU A 312 -12.94 -15.27 -9.59
N GLN A 313 -12.83 -16.37 -10.34
CA GLN A 313 -13.26 -17.69 -9.88
C GLN A 313 -12.41 -18.29 -8.73
N ASN A 314 -11.15 -17.90 -8.58
CA ASN A 314 -10.24 -18.43 -7.55
C ASN A 314 -10.04 -17.49 -6.34
N VAL A 315 -10.36 -16.20 -6.50
CA VAL A 315 -10.28 -15.18 -5.44
C VAL A 315 -11.57 -15.13 -4.61
N VAL A 316 -12.71 -15.52 -5.20
CA VAL A 316 -13.99 -15.68 -4.49
C VAL A 316 -13.90 -16.70 -3.33
N GLU A 317 -12.95 -17.64 -3.36
CA GLU A 317 -12.72 -18.61 -2.28
C GLU A 317 -11.89 -18.08 -1.09
N LEU A 318 -11.31 -16.87 -1.21
CA LEU A 318 -10.44 -16.28 -0.17
C LEU A 318 -10.75 -14.82 0.18
N THR A 319 -11.56 -14.11 -0.60
CA THR A 319 -12.06 -12.77 -0.28
C THR A 319 -13.42 -12.56 -0.93
N SER A 320 -14.48 -12.59 -0.12
CA SER A 320 -15.82 -12.19 -0.50
C SER A 320 -15.87 -10.67 -0.74
N SER A 321 -15.61 -10.21 -1.97
CA SER A 321 -15.97 -8.85 -2.44
C SER A 321 -15.84 -8.75 -3.97
N ASP A 322 -16.96 -8.87 -4.67
CA ASP A 322 -17.08 -8.77 -6.14
C ASP A 322 -16.95 -7.35 -6.70
N VAL A 323 -16.66 -6.36 -5.86
CA VAL A 323 -16.76 -4.94 -6.21
C VAL A 323 -15.43 -4.37 -6.74
N ASP A 324 -14.30 -5.07 -6.54
CA ASP A 324 -12.98 -4.47 -6.67
C ASP A 324 -12.60 -4.05 -8.11
N GLN A 325 -12.91 -4.80 -9.19
CA GLN A 325 -12.36 -4.46 -10.52
C GLN A 325 -12.96 -3.19 -11.16
N LEU A 326 -14.25 -2.90 -10.97
CA LEU A 326 -14.86 -1.63 -11.38
C LEU A 326 -14.49 -0.48 -10.44
N ASP A 327 -14.18 -0.79 -9.18
CA ASP A 327 -13.77 0.19 -8.16
C ASP A 327 -12.30 0.62 -8.31
N HIS A 328 -11.39 -0.15 -8.92
CA HIS A 328 -9.96 0.24 -9.02
C HIS A 328 -9.72 1.59 -9.74
N ASN A 329 -10.45 1.89 -10.82
CA ASN A 329 -10.31 3.17 -11.51
C ASN A 329 -10.94 4.33 -10.72
N GLN A 330 -12.07 4.07 -10.05
CA GLN A 330 -12.71 5.06 -9.17
C GLN A 330 -11.86 5.32 -7.92
N ALA A 331 -11.26 4.28 -7.32
CA ALA A 331 -10.34 4.37 -6.19
C ALA A 331 -9.13 5.25 -6.51
N ARG A 332 -8.53 5.11 -7.71
CA ARG A 332 -7.45 6.01 -8.15
C ARG A 332 -7.91 7.46 -8.26
N GLN A 333 -9.09 7.71 -8.84
CA GLN A 333 -9.65 9.05 -8.95
C GLN A 333 -9.85 9.67 -7.56
N ARG A 334 -10.40 8.91 -6.61
CA ARG A 334 -10.57 9.33 -5.21
C ARG A 334 -9.24 9.71 -4.54
N ILE A 335 -8.19 8.91 -4.74
CA ILE A 335 -6.83 9.21 -4.26
C ILE A 335 -6.27 10.48 -4.92
N TRP A 336 -6.45 10.63 -6.23
CA TRP A 336 -5.97 11.78 -6.97
C TRP A 336 -6.65 13.07 -6.53
N ASP A 337 -7.97 13.05 -6.31
CA ASP A 337 -8.72 14.19 -5.81
C ASP A 337 -8.21 14.66 -4.44
N ALA A 338 -7.94 13.72 -3.53
CA ALA A 338 -7.36 14.02 -2.22
C ALA A 338 -5.96 14.64 -2.37
N ASN A 339 -5.13 14.12 -3.29
CA ASN A 339 -3.81 14.65 -3.58
C ASN A 339 -3.87 16.06 -4.18
N PHE A 340 -4.79 16.33 -5.12
CA PHE A 340 -4.96 17.67 -5.70
C PHE A 340 -5.35 18.70 -4.64
N LYS A 341 -6.27 18.35 -3.73
CA LYS A 341 -6.64 19.21 -2.59
C LYS A 341 -5.42 19.46 -1.69
N GLY A 342 -4.64 18.43 -1.40
CA GLY A 342 -3.42 18.59 -0.61
C GLY A 342 -2.34 19.45 -1.27
N ILE A 343 -2.14 19.30 -2.59
CA ILE A 343 -1.22 20.15 -3.37
C ILE A 343 -1.68 21.61 -3.35
N HIS A 344 -2.99 21.84 -3.46
CA HIS A 344 -3.56 23.18 -3.37
C HIS A 344 -3.30 23.83 -2.00
N ASP A 345 -3.40 23.05 -0.92
CA ASP A 345 -3.19 23.53 0.45
C ASP A 345 -1.71 23.67 0.84
N PHE A 346 -0.80 22.94 0.18
CA PHE A 346 0.65 22.98 0.40
C PHE A 346 1.47 23.22 -0.89
N PRO A 347 1.24 24.31 -1.64
CA PRO A 347 1.69 24.42 -3.03
C PRO A 347 3.18 24.68 -3.21
N LEU A 348 3.86 25.34 -2.25
CA LEU A 348 5.24 25.78 -2.44
C LEU A 348 6.24 24.65 -2.22
N LEU A 349 6.27 24.12 -1.00
CA LEU A 349 7.27 23.14 -0.56
C LEU A 349 6.66 21.79 -0.18
N GLY A 350 5.34 21.61 -0.36
CA GLY A 350 4.65 20.38 0.02
C GLY A 350 4.68 20.11 1.52
N THR A 351 4.49 18.84 1.89
CA THR A 351 4.30 18.39 3.27
C THR A 351 5.48 17.59 3.82
N GLY A 352 6.56 17.42 3.05
CA GLY A 352 7.73 16.60 3.38
C GLY A 352 7.83 15.37 2.48
N LEU A 353 9.04 15.05 1.98
CA LEU A 353 9.30 13.81 1.23
C LEU A 353 8.87 12.58 2.05
N GLY A 354 8.17 11.63 1.43
CA GLY A 354 7.68 10.41 2.06
C GLY A 354 6.43 10.56 2.94
N THR A 355 5.85 11.75 3.07
CA THR A 355 4.72 12.00 4.00
C THR A 355 3.34 11.65 3.42
N HIS A 356 3.25 11.31 2.13
CA HIS A 356 1.97 11.12 1.44
C HIS A 356 0.99 10.25 2.24
N SER A 357 1.41 9.06 2.70
CA SER A 357 0.56 8.05 3.35
C SER A 357 -0.17 8.56 4.61
N GLN A 358 0.31 9.64 5.21
CA GLN A 358 -0.33 10.30 6.34
C GLN A 358 -1.15 11.52 5.96
N VAL A 359 -0.75 12.21 4.89
CA VAL A 359 -1.29 13.53 4.54
C VAL A 359 -2.53 13.41 3.65
N TYR A 360 -2.59 12.47 2.70
CA TYR A 360 -3.77 12.34 1.82
C TYR A 360 -5.08 12.12 2.60
N LYS A 361 -5.00 11.48 3.78
CA LYS A 361 -6.12 11.21 4.69
C LYS A 361 -6.84 12.47 5.20
N LEU A 362 -6.19 13.63 5.15
CA LEU A 362 -6.83 14.92 5.49
C LEU A 362 -7.94 15.31 4.51
N TRP A 363 -7.90 14.81 3.27
CA TRP A 363 -8.85 15.16 2.21
C TRP A 363 -9.56 13.95 1.57
N TYR A 364 -9.28 12.74 2.06
CA TYR A 364 -9.88 11.50 1.58
C TYR A 364 -11.25 11.28 2.24
N ASP A 365 -12.29 11.86 1.65
CA ASP A 365 -13.70 11.77 2.09
C ASP A 365 -14.42 10.62 1.39
N TYR A 366 -13.86 9.42 1.51
CA TYR A 366 -14.42 8.21 0.92
C TYR A 366 -14.28 7.06 1.91
N PRO A 367 -15.14 6.03 1.82
CA PRO A 367 -15.05 4.85 2.69
C PRO A 367 -13.64 4.25 2.69
N ASP A 368 -13.05 4.15 3.88
CA ASP A 368 -11.79 3.48 4.11
C ASP A 368 -12.07 2.02 4.48
N ASN A 369 -11.84 1.10 3.54
CA ASN A 369 -12.01 -0.34 3.74
C ASN A 369 -10.76 -0.95 4.42
N GLY A 370 -10.18 -0.24 5.39
CA GLY A 370 -8.94 -0.64 6.08
C GLY A 370 -7.68 -0.67 5.19
N LYS A 371 -7.76 -0.21 3.93
CA LYS A 371 -6.67 -0.28 2.96
C LYS A 371 -5.91 1.06 2.90
N ILE A 372 -4.80 1.14 3.62
CA ILE A 372 -3.93 2.32 3.60
C ILE A 372 -3.28 2.51 2.21
N CYS A 373 -3.59 3.62 1.54
CA CYS A 373 -2.92 4.02 0.31
C CYS A 373 -1.50 4.54 0.62
N SER A 374 -0.50 3.72 0.30
CA SER A 374 0.92 4.09 0.55
C SER A 374 1.40 5.27 -0.30
N HIS A 375 0.90 5.42 -1.53
CA HIS A 375 1.34 6.42 -2.51
C HIS A 375 0.14 6.94 -3.33
N ALA A 376 0.34 8.03 -4.06
CA ALA A 376 -0.68 8.74 -4.84
C ALA A 376 -1.12 8.03 -6.13
N GLU A 377 -0.60 6.84 -6.42
CA GLU A 377 -0.80 6.13 -7.70
C GLU A 377 -0.42 6.99 -8.93
N SER A 378 0.45 7.99 -8.73
CA SER A 378 1.02 8.87 -9.75
C SER A 378 2.29 9.51 -9.20
N GLY A 379 3.41 9.35 -9.89
CA GLY A 379 4.69 9.96 -9.50
C GLY A 379 4.62 11.49 -9.46
N TYR A 380 3.81 12.11 -10.32
CA TYR A 380 3.65 13.56 -10.36
C TYR A 380 2.86 14.08 -9.16
N LEU A 381 1.73 13.46 -8.84
CA LEU A 381 0.92 13.85 -7.67
C LEU A 381 1.68 13.61 -6.38
N GLN A 382 2.42 12.50 -6.29
CA GLN A 382 3.27 12.20 -5.14
C GLN A 382 4.32 13.30 -4.92
N ILE A 383 5.10 13.66 -5.95
CA ILE A 383 6.10 14.74 -5.86
C ILE A 383 5.41 16.07 -5.52
N GLY A 384 4.28 16.36 -6.18
CA GLY A 384 3.51 17.57 -5.94
C GLY A 384 3.06 17.71 -4.49
N LEU A 385 2.50 16.66 -3.87
CA LEU A 385 2.04 16.71 -2.49
C LEU A 385 3.21 16.83 -1.52
N GLU A 386 4.26 16.03 -1.72
CA GLU A 386 5.35 15.91 -0.77
C GLU A 386 6.37 17.04 -0.84
N THR A 387 6.57 17.65 -2.02
CA THR A 387 7.62 18.64 -2.26
C THR A 387 7.13 19.92 -2.94
N GLY A 388 5.84 20.01 -3.23
CA GLY A 388 5.22 21.18 -3.85
C GLY A 388 5.68 21.42 -5.28
N LEU A 389 5.35 22.61 -5.78
CA LEU A 389 5.82 23.10 -7.07
C LEU A 389 7.34 23.22 -7.12
N ALA A 390 8.03 23.44 -5.99
CA ALA A 390 9.47 23.48 -5.95
C ALA A 390 10.10 22.15 -6.41
N GLY A 391 9.65 21.02 -5.87
CA GLY A 391 10.15 19.71 -6.28
C GLY A 391 9.74 19.33 -7.71
N LEU A 392 8.50 19.65 -8.11
CA LEU A 392 8.04 19.45 -9.50
C LEU A 392 8.90 20.23 -10.51
N CYS A 393 9.26 21.48 -10.21
CA CYS A 393 10.14 22.29 -11.05
C CYS A 393 11.55 21.69 -11.16
N ILE A 394 12.11 21.20 -10.05
CA ILE A 394 13.45 20.57 -10.05
C ILE A 394 13.44 19.28 -10.88
N VAL A 395 12.44 18.41 -10.67
CA VAL A 395 12.31 17.16 -11.42
C VAL A 395 12.01 17.43 -12.90
N GLY A 396 11.14 18.40 -13.20
CA GLY A 396 10.87 18.85 -14.57
C GLY A 396 12.13 19.37 -15.26
N ALA A 397 12.95 20.18 -14.57
CA ALA A 397 14.23 20.65 -15.09
C ALA A 397 15.22 19.51 -15.35
N LEU A 398 15.27 18.48 -14.49
CA LEU A 398 16.09 17.28 -14.71
C LEU A 398 15.65 16.52 -15.97
N TRP A 399 14.35 16.34 -16.18
CA TRP A 399 13.82 15.70 -17.38
C TRP A 399 14.11 16.50 -18.66
N LEU A 400 13.94 17.83 -18.61
CA LEU A 400 14.27 18.72 -19.73
C LEU A 400 15.76 18.69 -20.05
N LEU A 401 16.63 18.67 -19.03
CA LEU A 401 18.06 18.53 -19.20
C LEU A 401 18.41 17.18 -19.85
N ALA A 402 17.86 16.07 -19.37
CA ALA A 402 18.08 14.75 -19.93
C ALA A 402 17.59 14.64 -21.39
N ALA A 403 16.42 15.21 -21.69
CA ALA A 403 15.89 15.31 -23.06
C ALA A 403 16.80 16.16 -23.95
N SER A 404 17.36 17.26 -23.44
CA SER A 404 18.31 18.10 -24.17
C SER A 404 19.60 17.33 -24.53
N TRP A 405 20.07 16.45 -23.64
CA TRP A 405 21.22 15.59 -23.91
C TRP A 405 20.93 14.58 -25.03
N CYS A 406 19.77 13.93 -24.98
CA CYS A 406 19.30 13.04 -26.05
C CYS A 406 19.19 13.77 -27.38
N ALA A 407 18.56 14.95 -27.40
CA ALA A 407 18.43 15.75 -28.61
C ALA A 407 19.80 16.16 -29.17
N ARG A 408 20.73 16.61 -28.32
CA ARG A 408 22.09 17.00 -28.72
C ARG A 408 22.78 15.86 -29.45
N VAL A 409 22.86 14.68 -28.84
CA VAL A 409 23.53 13.50 -29.43
C VAL A 409 22.77 13.03 -30.67
N TYR A 410 21.44 12.92 -30.61
CA TYR A 410 20.66 12.41 -31.74
C TYR A 410 20.78 13.30 -32.99
N PHE A 411 20.72 14.63 -32.85
CA PHE A 411 20.74 15.53 -34.00
C PHE A 411 22.15 15.81 -34.53
N TRP A 412 23.16 15.90 -33.67
CA TRP A 412 24.49 16.38 -34.05
C TRP A 412 25.60 15.33 -34.02
N SER A 413 25.35 14.11 -33.52
CA SER A 413 26.34 13.03 -33.58
C SER A 413 26.67 12.64 -35.02
N LYS A 414 27.95 12.46 -35.31
CA LYS A 414 28.44 11.85 -36.56
C LYS A 414 28.33 10.31 -36.54
N SER A 415 28.21 9.72 -35.36
CA SER A 415 28.13 8.26 -35.18
C SER A 415 26.67 7.82 -35.21
N SER A 416 26.32 6.99 -36.19
CA SER A 416 24.99 6.37 -36.29
C SER A 416 24.66 5.52 -35.06
N ASP A 417 25.68 4.89 -34.46
CA ASP A 417 25.54 4.07 -33.25
C ASP A 417 25.19 4.93 -32.02
N MET A 418 25.87 6.07 -31.83
CA MET A 418 25.58 7.02 -30.74
C MET A 418 24.21 7.68 -30.91
N ALA A 419 23.84 8.07 -32.14
CA ALA A 419 22.51 8.59 -32.44
C ALA A 419 21.41 7.54 -32.16
N GLY A 420 21.65 6.28 -32.52
CA GLY A 420 20.76 5.17 -32.20
C GLY A 420 20.61 4.94 -30.68
N LEU A 421 21.71 5.04 -29.93
CA LEU A 421 21.69 4.94 -28.47
C LEU A 421 20.90 6.09 -27.84
N ALA A 422 21.08 7.32 -28.31
CA ALA A 422 20.34 8.48 -27.84
C ALA A 422 18.83 8.33 -28.06
N ALA A 423 18.41 7.79 -29.21
CA ALA A 423 17.00 7.46 -29.47
C ALA A 423 16.47 6.39 -28.51
N ALA A 424 17.24 5.34 -28.22
CA ALA A 424 16.87 4.29 -27.28
C ALA A 424 16.75 4.81 -25.84
N VAL A 425 17.69 5.65 -25.40
CA VAL A 425 17.65 6.32 -24.10
C VAL A 425 16.42 7.21 -23.99
N PHE A 426 16.15 8.03 -25.02
CA PHE A 426 14.96 8.90 -25.05
C PHE A 426 13.65 8.10 -24.96
N ALA A 427 13.53 7.00 -25.70
CA ALA A 427 12.39 6.09 -25.59
C ALA A 427 12.25 5.50 -24.17
N GLY A 428 13.36 5.11 -23.53
CA GLY A 428 13.36 4.66 -22.14
C GLY A 428 12.90 5.73 -21.13
N PHE A 429 13.28 6.99 -21.35
CA PHE A 429 12.77 8.13 -20.57
C PHE A 429 11.28 8.33 -20.75
N VAL A 430 10.77 8.28 -21.98
CA VAL A 430 9.33 8.39 -22.26
C VAL A 430 8.55 7.25 -21.59
N ILE A 431 9.07 6.02 -21.60
CA ILE A 431 8.47 4.89 -20.89
C ILE A 431 8.27 5.23 -19.40
N SER A 432 9.31 5.71 -18.72
CA SER A 432 9.21 6.05 -17.30
C SER A 432 8.28 7.25 -17.06
N LEU A 433 8.34 8.30 -17.87
CA LEU A 433 7.49 9.49 -17.74
C LEU A 433 6.00 9.16 -17.90
N LEU A 434 5.66 8.31 -18.87
CA LEU A 434 4.27 7.89 -19.12
C LEU A 434 3.78 6.94 -18.04
N HIS A 435 4.60 5.99 -17.58
CA HIS A 435 4.17 5.05 -16.54
C HIS A 435 3.92 5.77 -15.20
N SER A 436 4.73 6.79 -14.90
CA SER A 436 4.55 7.63 -13.71
C SER A 436 3.27 8.47 -13.69
N VAL A 437 2.49 8.52 -14.77
CA VAL A 437 1.17 9.18 -14.77
C VAL A 437 0.18 8.38 -13.93
N THR A 438 0.20 7.05 -14.07
CA THR A 438 -0.78 6.13 -13.47
C THR A 438 -0.17 5.18 -12.43
N ASP A 439 1.09 5.41 -12.06
CA ASP A 439 1.82 4.65 -11.06
C ASP A 439 2.92 5.53 -10.46
N PHE A 440 3.52 5.10 -9.35
CA PHE A 440 4.54 5.85 -8.60
C PHE A 440 5.93 5.23 -8.77
N VAL A 441 6.25 4.74 -9.97
CA VAL A 441 7.50 4.03 -10.30
C VAL A 441 8.80 4.76 -9.89
N TRP A 442 8.76 6.09 -9.71
CA TRP A 442 9.89 6.88 -9.21
C TRP A 442 10.20 6.71 -7.71
N TYR A 443 9.32 6.05 -6.97
CA TYR A 443 9.54 5.67 -5.57
C TYR A 443 10.05 4.22 -5.44
N ALA A 444 10.30 3.54 -6.57
CA ALA A 444 11.04 2.29 -6.62
C ALA A 444 12.51 2.57 -6.97
N PRO A 445 13.46 2.46 -6.02
CA PRO A 445 14.85 2.83 -6.26
C PRO A 445 15.50 2.06 -7.42
N ALA A 446 15.13 0.80 -7.65
CA ALA A 446 15.60 0.04 -8.81
C ALA A 446 15.21 0.70 -10.15
N CYS A 447 14.00 1.25 -10.27
CA CYS A 447 13.58 1.97 -11.47
C CYS A 447 14.34 3.30 -11.63
N VAL A 448 14.47 4.07 -10.54
CA VAL A 448 15.23 5.33 -10.54
C VAL A 448 16.67 5.11 -10.96
N MET A 449 17.32 4.05 -10.46
CA MET A 449 18.69 3.71 -10.83
C MET A 449 18.86 3.41 -12.32
N VAL A 450 17.85 2.82 -12.97
CA VAL A 450 17.85 2.62 -14.44
C VAL A 450 17.73 3.96 -15.16
N VAL A 451 16.81 4.85 -14.73
CA VAL A 451 16.68 6.21 -15.30
C VAL A 451 18.00 6.99 -15.19
N LEU A 452 18.62 6.96 -14.02
CA LEU A 452 19.92 7.61 -13.79
C LEU A 452 21.01 7.01 -14.69
N ALA A 453 21.08 5.69 -14.81
CA ALA A 453 22.05 5.02 -15.68
C ALA A 453 21.83 5.35 -17.17
N LEU A 454 20.58 5.44 -17.64
CA LEU A 454 20.24 5.89 -18.99
C LEU A 454 20.73 7.33 -19.24
N GLY A 455 20.59 8.23 -18.26
CA GLY A 455 21.16 9.58 -18.30
C GLY A 455 22.68 9.58 -18.44
N ILE A 456 23.37 8.69 -17.72
CA ILE A 456 24.83 8.52 -17.83
C ILE A 456 25.26 8.07 -19.23
N LEU A 457 24.53 7.14 -19.86
CA LEU A 457 24.84 6.68 -21.22
C LEU A 457 24.86 7.84 -22.22
N VAL A 458 23.84 8.70 -22.19
CA VAL A 458 23.70 9.79 -23.18
C VAL A 458 24.61 10.98 -22.89
N VAL A 459 24.75 11.40 -21.62
CA VAL A 459 25.65 12.51 -21.28
C VAL A 459 27.09 12.16 -21.61
N ARG A 460 27.47 10.87 -21.51
CA ARG A 460 28.82 10.46 -21.86
C ARG A 460 29.09 10.46 -23.37
N CYS A 461 28.08 10.22 -24.21
CA CYS A 461 28.22 10.36 -25.66
C CYS A 461 28.61 11.80 -26.04
N ILE A 462 28.01 12.80 -25.39
CA ILE A 462 28.34 14.22 -25.60
C ILE A 462 29.83 14.48 -25.31
N SER A 463 30.31 14.04 -24.15
CA SER A 463 31.71 14.25 -23.77
C SER A 463 32.70 13.55 -24.70
N LEU A 464 32.32 12.39 -25.25
CA LEU A 464 33.16 11.64 -26.20
C LEU A 464 33.23 12.35 -27.56
N GLU A 465 32.15 12.98 -28.01
CA GLU A 465 32.12 13.77 -29.24
C GLU A 465 32.92 15.07 -29.10
N ASP A 466 32.71 15.81 -28.01
CA ASP A 466 33.43 17.06 -27.75
C ASP A 466 34.95 16.81 -27.65
N ALA A 467 35.39 15.65 -27.14
CA ALA A 467 36.81 15.26 -27.07
C ALA A 467 37.44 14.94 -28.44
N THR A 468 36.63 14.69 -29.48
CA THR A 468 37.12 14.46 -30.85
C THR A 468 37.20 15.75 -31.68
N ASP A 469 36.74 16.88 -31.15
CA ASP A 469 36.82 18.18 -31.82
C ASP A 469 38.20 18.83 -31.56
N PRO A 470 39.06 19.01 -32.59
CA PRO A 470 40.37 19.65 -32.44
C PRO A 470 40.30 21.12 -31.96
N ALA A 471 39.12 21.77 -31.99
CA ALA A 471 38.92 23.11 -31.43
C ALA A 471 38.75 23.11 -29.89
N ALA A 472 38.45 21.96 -29.28
CA ALA A 472 38.23 21.80 -27.84
C ALA A 472 39.52 21.61 -27.03
N GLU A 473 40.68 21.61 -27.69
CA GLU A 473 42.00 21.58 -27.04
C GLU A 473 42.35 22.95 -26.45
N LYS A 474 41.54 23.43 -25.51
CA LYS A 474 41.89 24.54 -24.62
C LYS A 474 41.09 24.47 -23.32
N THR A 475 41.83 24.65 -22.24
CA THR A 475 41.42 24.79 -20.83
C THR A 475 41.08 23.50 -20.06
N SER A 476 42.03 22.59 -19.93
CA SER A 476 42.25 21.95 -18.62
C SER A 476 43.38 22.69 -17.92
N THR A 477 43.04 23.69 -17.10
CA THR A 477 44.00 24.23 -16.14
C THR A 477 44.31 23.13 -15.13
N PRO A 478 45.57 22.67 -14.98
CA PRO A 478 45.91 21.76 -13.91
C PRO A 478 45.88 22.58 -12.61
N LEU A 479 44.80 22.46 -11.85
CA LEU A 479 44.77 22.96 -10.48
C LEU A 479 45.73 22.10 -9.66
N PHE A 480 46.94 22.62 -9.42
CA PHE A 480 47.94 22.08 -8.51
C PHE A 480 47.33 21.77 -7.13
N SER A 481 47.30 20.50 -6.73
CA SER A 481 47.68 19.89 -5.43
C SER A 481 47.34 20.59 -4.07
N PRO A 482 46.06 20.85 -3.74
CA PRO A 482 45.54 20.50 -2.40
C PRO A 482 44.33 19.55 -2.44
N ILE A 483 43.84 19.21 -3.63
CA ILE A 483 42.63 18.40 -3.84
C ILE A 483 42.80 16.96 -3.30
N ARG A 484 43.98 16.34 -3.42
CA ARG A 484 44.21 14.98 -2.87
C ARG A 484 44.10 14.93 -1.34
N MET A 485 44.60 15.96 -0.65
CA MET A 485 44.45 16.07 0.81
C MET A 485 42.99 16.29 1.20
N SER A 486 42.22 17.04 0.39
CA SER A 486 40.78 17.20 0.61
C SER A 486 40.00 15.89 0.49
N TRP A 487 40.35 14.99 -0.45
CA TRP A 487 39.78 13.64 -0.52
C TRP A 487 40.18 12.78 0.69
N GLY A 488 41.42 12.91 1.18
CA GLY A 488 41.87 12.25 2.41
C GLY A 488 41.07 12.67 3.66
N LEU A 489 40.65 13.93 3.74
CA LEU A 489 39.76 14.43 4.81
C LEU A 489 38.28 14.08 4.56
N LEU A 490 37.88 13.92 3.29
CA LEU A 490 36.51 13.58 2.91
C LEU A 490 36.18 12.11 3.19
N VAL A 491 37.14 11.19 3.08
CA VAL A 491 36.91 9.74 3.31
C VAL A 491 36.36 9.45 4.72
N PRO A 492 36.95 9.96 5.83
CA PRO A 492 36.38 9.80 7.16
C PRO A 492 34.97 10.40 7.29
N GLY A 493 34.72 11.57 6.68
CA GLY A 493 33.41 12.21 6.70
C GLY A 493 32.34 11.40 5.96
N LEU A 494 32.67 10.90 4.77
CA LEU A 494 31.80 9.99 4.01
C LEU A 494 31.58 8.69 4.77
N ALA A 495 32.60 8.13 5.41
CA ALA A 495 32.48 6.91 6.20
C ALA A 495 31.54 7.11 7.39
N LEU A 496 31.68 8.22 8.13
CA LEU A 496 30.78 8.58 9.23
C LEU A 496 29.35 8.77 8.73
N LEU A 497 29.15 9.54 7.66
CA LEU A 497 27.83 9.75 7.06
C LEU A 497 27.19 8.42 6.62
N CYS A 498 27.97 7.54 5.98
CA CYS A 498 27.50 6.22 5.56
C CYS A 498 27.10 5.38 6.77
N VAL A 499 27.90 5.37 7.84
CA VAL A 499 27.57 4.65 9.09
C VAL A 499 26.28 5.20 9.70
N SER A 500 26.09 6.51 9.76
CA SER A 500 24.86 7.13 10.28
C SER A 500 23.62 6.74 9.46
N ILE A 501 23.71 6.77 8.12
CA ILE A 501 22.61 6.36 7.24
C ILE A 501 22.32 4.87 7.37
N ILE A 502 23.36 4.03 7.40
CA ILE A 502 23.22 2.59 7.60
C ILE A 502 22.56 2.30 8.94
N GLN A 503 22.94 3.02 10.01
CA GLN A 503 22.33 2.86 11.32
C GLN A 503 20.83 3.23 11.30
N LEU A 504 20.45 4.32 10.65
CA LEU A 504 19.04 4.69 10.44
C LEU A 504 18.26 3.61 9.68
N LYS A 505 18.83 3.07 8.59
CA LYS A 505 18.15 2.02 7.78
C LYS A 505 18.13 0.66 8.47
N TRP A 506 19.11 0.40 9.32
CA TRP A 506 19.20 -0.81 10.11
C TRP A 506 18.09 -0.87 11.17
N THR A 507 17.86 0.22 11.90
CA THR A 507 16.76 0.32 12.87
C THR A 507 15.40 0.17 12.19
N GLU A 508 15.19 0.78 11.03
CA GLU A 508 13.98 0.59 10.21
C GLU A 508 13.78 -0.87 9.80
N THR A 509 14.84 -1.56 9.38
CA THR A 509 14.76 -2.96 8.94
C THR A 509 14.38 -3.89 10.09
N ILE A 510 14.94 -3.68 11.28
CA ILE A 510 14.58 -4.44 12.48
C ILE A 510 13.14 -4.15 12.89
N ALA A 511 12.76 -2.87 12.96
CA ALA A 511 11.41 -2.45 13.34
C ALA A 511 10.36 -3.00 12.36
N PHE A 512 10.64 -2.99 11.06
CA PHE A 512 9.75 -3.56 10.04
C PHE A 512 9.48 -5.05 10.26
N SER A 513 10.53 -5.84 10.58
CA SER A 513 10.39 -7.27 10.89
C SER A 513 9.52 -7.54 12.13
N ARG A 514 9.67 -6.71 13.17
CA ARG A 514 8.87 -6.79 14.41
C ARG A 514 7.42 -6.34 14.20
N THR A 515 7.23 -5.27 13.43
CA THR A 515 5.89 -4.74 13.05
C THR A 515 5.13 -5.72 12.18
N TYR A 516 5.82 -6.43 11.28
CA TYR A 516 5.24 -7.51 10.50
C TYR A 516 4.67 -8.60 11.42
N SER A 517 5.41 -8.98 12.46
CA SER A 517 4.93 -9.94 13.48
C SER A 517 3.69 -9.42 14.22
N HIS A 518 3.70 -8.14 14.62
CA HIS A 518 2.54 -7.49 15.24
C HIS A 518 1.30 -7.53 14.35
N ARG A 519 1.44 -7.21 13.05
CA ARG A 519 0.33 -7.24 12.09
C ARG A 519 -0.23 -8.66 11.91
N MET A 520 0.62 -9.65 11.70
CA MET A 520 0.19 -11.05 11.57
C MET A 520 -0.58 -11.53 12.81
N LEU A 521 -0.13 -11.14 14.01
CA LEU A 521 -0.84 -11.46 15.27
C LEU A 521 -2.18 -10.72 15.38
N THR A 522 -2.26 -9.50 14.88
CA THR A 522 -3.51 -8.71 14.85
C THR A 522 -4.52 -9.36 13.90
N GLU A 523 -4.09 -9.78 12.71
CA GLU A 523 -4.92 -10.56 11.78
C GLU A 523 -5.40 -11.87 12.41
N SER A 524 -4.51 -12.62 13.06
CA SER A 524 -4.89 -13.86 13.76
C SER A 524 -5.89 -13.61 14.90
N LEU A 525 -5.80 -12.47 15.58
CA LEU A 525 -6.77 -12.08 16.61
C LEU A 525 -8.15 -11.77 16.00
N LEU A 526 -8.20 -11.11 14.84
CA LEU A 526 -9.44 -10.84 14.11
C LEU A 526 -10.09 -12.16 13.66
N ASP A 527 -9.33 -13.05 13.03
CA ASP A 527 -9.80 -14.39 12.64
C ASP A 527 -10.33 -15.19 13.86
N SER A 528 -9.67 -15.07 15.01
CA SER A 528 -10.10 -15.74 16.25
C SER A 528 -11.38 -15.15 16.87
N LYS A 529 -11.76 -13.93 16.48
CA LYS A 529 -12.92 -13.23 17.00
C LYS A 529 -14.21 -13.74 16.35
N ASP A 530 -14.11 -14.12 15.07
CA ASP A 530 -15.19 -14.72 14.29
C ASP A 530 -15.39 -16.21 14.60
N SER A 531 -14.37 -16.89 15.16
CA SER A 531 -14.55 -18.25 15.67
C SER A 531 -15.19 -18.24 17.07
N THR A 532 -16.45 -18.69 17.14
CA THR A 532 -17.20 -18.88 18.40
C THR A 532 -16.58 -19.94 19.33
N GLU A 533 -15.50 -20.60 18.92
CA GLU A 533 -14.84 -21.71 19.62
C GLU A 533 -13.44 -21.37 20.17
N ALA A 534 -12.93 -20.14 19.99
CA ALA A 534 -11.58 -19.81 20.45
C ALA A 534 -11.46 -19.82 21.98
N ASP A 535 -10.51 -20.62 22.47
CA ASP A 535 -10.15 -20.77 23.89
C ASP A 535 -9.76 -19.41 24.50
N PRO A 536 -10.38 -18.97 25.62
CA PRO A 536 -10.01 -17.72 26.29
C PRO A 536 -8.51 -17.59 26.61
N ASP A 537 -7.86 -18.70 26.97
CA ASP A 537 -6.42 -18.71 27.29
C ASP A 537 -5.57 -18.46 26.04
N GLU A 538 -5.98 -18.99 24.87
CA GLU A 538 -5.34 -18.74 23.59
C GLU A 538 -5.47 -17.27 23.17
N ARG A 539 -6.65 -16.67 23.33
CA ARG A 539 -6.86 -15.23 23.07
C ARG A 539 -6.00 -14.35 23.97
N LEU A 540 -5.90 -14.67 25.26
CA LEU A 540 -5.03 -13.95 26.19
C LEU A 540 -3.55 -14.07 25.78
N ARG A 541 -3.12 -15.26 25.35
CA ARG A 541 -1.76 -15.49 24.85
C ARG A 541 -1.47 -14.66 23.60
N LEU A 542 -2.40 -14.60 22.64
CA LEU A 542 -2.26 -13.79 21.42
C LEU A 542 -2.15 -12.30 21.76
N HIS A 543 -2.98 -11.78 22.68
CA HIS A 543 -2.85 -10.39 23.15
C HIS A 543 -1.49 -10.10 23.78
N LYS A 544 -0.97 -10.99 24.64
CA LYS A 544 0.37 -10.83 25.24
C LYS A 544 1.48 -10.81 24.18
N LEU A 545 1.38 -11.63 23.14
CA LEU A 545 2.31 -11.63 22.01
C LEU A 545 2.22 -10.36 21.17
N GLN A 546 1.01 -9.86 20.92
CA GLN A 546 0.78 -8.60 20.21
C GLN A 546 1.40 -7.41 20.96
N ILE A 547 1.12 -7.30 22.27
CA ILE A 547 1.71 -6.27 23.14
C ILE A 547 3.24 -6.32 23.09
N LYS A 548 3.81 -7.52 23.26
CA LYS A 548 5.26 -7.71 23.18
C LYS A 548 5.81 -7.28 21.83
N ALA A 549 5.17 -7.65 20.72
CA ALA A 549 5.62 -7.27 19.39
C ALA A 549 5.58 -5.74 19.18
N ALA A 550 4.58 -5.04 19.72
CA ALA A 550 4.51 -3.58 19.68
C ALA A 550 5.66 -2.93 20.48
N LEU A 551 5.88 -3.39 21.72
CA LEU A 551 6.94 -2.88 22.59
C LEU A 551 8.35 -3.18 22.04
N ASP A 552 8.57 -4.39 21.53
CA ASP A 552 9.82 -4.75 20.85
C ASP A 552 10.01 -3.85 19.59
N SER A 553 8.94 -3.50 18.86
CA SER A 553 9.07 -2.66 17.66
C SER A 553 9.53 -1.25 17.98
N ILE A 554 8.99 -0.62 19.04
CA ILE A 554 9.40 0.73 19.44
C ILE A 554 10.84 0.78 19.99
N GLU A 555 11.29 -0.25 20.70
CA GLU A 555 12.68 -0.36 21.13
C GLU A 555 13.67 -0.35 19.96
N ALA A 556 13.27 -0.92 18.82
CA ALA A 556 14.11 -0.92 17.62
C ALA A 556 14.19 0.46 16.95
N ASN A 557 13.13 1.27 17.05
CA ASN A 557 13.02 2.54 16.34
C ASN A 557 12.12 3.54 17.09
N PRO A 558 12.68 4.26 18.09
CA PRO A 558 11.91 5.11 18.99
C PRO A 558 11.39 6.41 18.35
N THR A 559 11.90 6.80 17.18
CA THR A 559 11.54 8.07 16.52
C THR A 559 10.40 7.94 15.52
N GLU A 560 9.83 6.75 15.37
CA GLU A 560 8.74 6.47 14.43
C GLU A 560 7.39 6.64 15.14
N PHE A 561 6.50 7.48 14.60
CA PHE A 561 5.27 7.92 15.27
C PHE A 561 4.15 6.86 15.33
N GLU A 562 4.03 5.98 14.33
CA GLU A 562 3.09 4.85 14.36
C GLU A 562 3.53 3.80 15.38
N LEU A 563 4.83 3.55 15.51
CA LEU A 563 5.37 2.65 16.55
C LEU A 563 5.13 3.23 17.94
N GLN A 564 5.30 4.55 18.12
CA GLN A 564 4.95 5.24 19.36
C GLN A 564 3.46 5.09 19.67
N MET A 565 2.59 5.29 18.68
CA MET A 565 1.14 5.09 18.84
C MET A 565 0.80 3.64 19.22
N HIS A 566 1.39 2.64 18.54
CA HIS A 566 1.17 1.23 18.86
C HIS A 566 1.69 0.86 20.26
N ALA A 567 2.81 1.43 20.69
CA ALA A 567 3.32 1.25 22.05
C ALA A 567 2.35 1.84 23.08
N GLY A 568 1.80 3.03 22.83
CA GLY A 568 0.76 3.63 23.67
C GLY A 568 -0.47 2.73 23.82
N LEU A 569 -0.98 2.19 22.71
CA LEU A 569 -2.09 1.23 22.70
C LEU A 569 -1.74 -0.08 23.43
N ALA A 570 -0.48 -0.54 23.34
CA ALA A 570 -0.02 -1.73 24.04
C ALA A 570 0.02 -1.51 25.57
N TYR A 571 0.46 -0.34 26.03
CA TYR A 571 0.42 0.03 27.45
C TYR A 571 -1.01 0.19 27.97
N ASP A 572 -1.90 0.80 27.19
CA ASP A 572 -3.32 0.87 27.53
C ASP A 572 -3.94 -0.53 27.62
N LYS A 573 -3.64 -1.43 26.67
CA LYS A 573 -4.08 -2.82 26.73
C LYS A 573 -3.53 -3.56 27.95
N LEU A 574 -2.26 -3.35 28.31
CA LEU A 574 -1.66 -3.90 29.54
C LEU A 574 -2.39 -3.39 30.78
N PHE A 575 -2.75 -2.10 30.81
CA PHE A 575 -3.54 -1.52 31.88
C PHE A 575 -4.90 -2.21 32.01
N LEU A 576 -5.63 -2.39 30.90
CA LEU A 576 -6.94 -3.06 30.91
C LEU A 576 -6.84 -4.50 31.43
N LEU A 577 -5.83 -5.26 30.99
CA LEU A 577 -5.59 -6.62 31.48
C LEU A 577 -5.25 -6.63 32.98
N ALA A 578 -4.41 -5.71 33.44
CA ALA A 578 -4.04 -5.59 34.85
C ALA A 578 -5.23 -5.18 35.75
N GLN A 579 -6.21 -4.44 35.21
CA GLN A 579 -7.45 -4.12 35.91
C GLN A 579 -8.38 -5.34 35.97
N GLN A 580 -8.47 -6.15 34.91
CA GLN A 580 -9.31 -7.36 34.91
C GLN A 580 -8.89 -8.41 35.95
N GLU A 581 -7.61 -8.45 36.33
CA GLU A 581 -7.10 -9.35 37.36
C GLU A 581 -7.46 -8.91 38.80
N ARG A 582 -8.01 -7.70 38.98
CA ARG A 582 -8.38 -7.16 40.30
C ARG A 582 -9.89 -7.28 40.54
N ASP A 583 -10.26 -7.86 41.67
CA ASP A 583 -11.67 -8.00 42.08
C ASP A 583 -12.38 -6.66 42.35
N ASP A 584 -11.64 -5.59 42.65
CA ASP A 584 -12.14 -4.26 42.99
C ASP A 584 -11.94 -3.22 41.86
N ALA A 585 -11.53 -3.67 40.67
CA ALA A 585 -11.24 -2.76 39.56
C ALA A 585 -12.49 -2.07 39.01
N MET A 586 -12.38 -0.76 38.89
CA MET A 586 -13.37 0.09 38.24
C MET A 586 -12.86 0.55 36.87
N PRO A 587 -13.68 0.52 35.80
CA PRO A 587 -13.30 1.05 34.50
C PRO A 587 -12.80 2.50 34.58
N LEU A 588 -11.81 2.86 33.74
CA LEU A 588 -11.18 4.18 33.77
C LEU A 588 -12.19 5.33 33.61
N ILE A 589 -13.24 5.11 32.81
CA ILE A 589 -14.33 6.07 32.61
C ILE A 589 -15.11 6.36 33.88
N HIS A 590 -15.44 5.35 34.69
CA HIS A 590 -16.14 5.58 35.96
C HIS A 590 -15.24 6.29 36.98
N LEU A 591 -13.93 6.02 36.96
CA LEU A 591 -12.97 6.73 37.80
C LEU A 591 -12.86 8.21 37.40
N ARG A 592 -12.91 8.51 36.10
CA ARG A 592 -12.97 9.88 35.57
C ARG A 592 -14.20 10.61 36.11
N ASP A 593 -15.37 9.98 36.06
CA ASP A 593 -16.62 10.58 36.51
C ASP A 593 -16.62 10.82 38.03
N ALA A 594 -16.08 9.87 38.80
CA ALA A 594 -15.89 10.04 40.24
C ALA A 594 -14.92 11.19 40.58
N ALA A 595 -13.82 11.34 39.81
CA ALA A 595 -12.88 12.43 39.98
C ALA A 595 -13.53 13.79 39.69
N ARG A 596 -14.33 13.88 38.62
CA ARG A 596 -15.09 15.09 38.24
C ARG A 596 -16.12 15.47 39.29
N ALA A 597 -16.90 14.52 39.80
CA ALA A 597 -17.87 14.76 40.86
C ALA A 597 -17.21 15.28 42.15
N SER A 598 -15.95 14.91 42.39
CA SER A 598 -15.20 15.28 43.60
C SER A 598 -14.50 16.65 43.49
N ASN A 599 -14.36 17.23 42.30
CA ASN A 599 -13.66 18.50 42.04
C ASN A 599 -12.27 18.61 42.71
N PHE A 600 -11.45 17.56 42.58
CA PHE A 600 -10.10 17.55 43.16
C PHE A 600 -9.20 18.64 42.57
N GLU A 601 -8.41 19.28 43.45
CA GLU A 601 -7.22 20.01 43.00
C GLU A 601 -6.17 19.03 42.44
N ARG A 602 -5.28 19.49 41.55
CA ARG A 602 -4.33 18.60 40.83
C ARG A 602 -3.53 17.68 41.76
N ALA A 603 -3.00 18.22 42.86
CA ALA A 603 -2.23 17.44 43.83
C ALA A 603 -3.08 16.40 44.57
N GLU A 604 -4.34 16.75 44.89
CA GLU A 604 -5.29 15.86 45.57
C GLU A 604 -5.74 14.74 44.65
N LEU A 605 -5.98 15.04 43.37
CA LEU A 605 -6.32 14.06 42.34
C LEU A 605 -5.21 13.01 42.21
N ILE A 606 -3.96 13.47 42.09
CA ILE A 606 -2.81 12.57 41.98
C ILE A 606 -2.71 11.67 43.22
N ALA A 607 -2.84 12.24 44.42
CA ALA A 607 -2.83 11.47 45.66
C ALA A 607 -4.01 10.48 45.77
N TRP A 608 -5.17 10.82 45.21
CA TRP A 608 -6.33 9.92 45.16
C TRP A 608 -6.09 8.74 44.19
N LEU A 609 -5.55 9.01 42.99
CA LEU A 609 -5.24 7.99 41.99
C LEU A 609 -4.17 7.01 42.46
N GLU A 610 -3.20 7.46 43.27
CA GLU A 610 -2.12 6.63 43.82
C GLU A 610 -2.59 5.64 44.89
N LYS A 611 -3.84 5.75 45.38
CA LYS A 611 -4.39 4.78 46.33
C LYS A 611 -4.49 3.39 45.68
N PRO A 612 -4.08 2.31 46.36
CA PRO A 612 -4.15 0.94 45.82
C PRO A 612 -5.54 0.54 45.34
N GLY A 613 -6.60 0.97 46.04
CA GLY A 613 -8.00 0.70 45.66
C GLY A 613 -8.55 1.54 44.50
N VAL A 614 -7.72 2.40 43.89
CA VAL A 614 -8.09 3.21 42.71
C VAL A 614 -7.25 2.74 41.52
N LEU A 615 -6.15 3.42 41.20
CA LEU A 615 -5.20 2.96 40.18
C LEU A 615 -3.94 2.35 40.79
N GLY A 616 -3.44 2.89 41.91
CA GLY A 616 -2.23 2.40 42.55
C GLY A 616 -1.04 2.36 41.57
N GLU A 617 -0.37 1.21 41.49
CA GLU A 617 0.77 1.02 40.59
C GLU A 617 0.37 1.02 39.10
N ASN A 618 -0.87 0.65 38.76
CA ASN A 618 -1.37 0.63 37.39
C ASN A 618 -1.43 2.04 36.77
N ARG A 619 -1.37 3.11 37.59
CA ARG A 619 -1.23 4.49 37.11
C ARG A 619 0.00 4.68 36.22
N LYS A 620 1.10 3.95 36.49
CA LYS A 620 2.33 4.03 35.69
C LYS A 620 2.13 3.56 34.25
N LEU A 621 1.23 2.58 34.04
CA LEU A 621 0.91 2.06 32.70
C LEU A 621 0.17 3.13 31.88
N ILE A 622 -0.82 3.79 32.49
CA ILE A 622 -1.55 4.91 31.86
C ILE A 622 -0.61 6.09 31.57
N ALA A 623 0.25 6.46 32.52
CA ALA A 623 1.22 7.53 32.29
C ALA A 623 2.21 7.18 31.16
N SER A 624 2.62 5.92 31.05
CA SER A 624 3.47 5.45 29.95
C SER A 624 2.72 5.52 28.62
N ALA A 625 1.44 5.11 28.59
CA ALA A 625 0.60 5.22 27.40
C ALA A 625 0.48 6.69 26.93
N ALA A 626 0.17 7.60 27.85
CA ALA A 626 0.05 9.04 27.58
C ALA A 626 1.34 9.63 26.98
N GLU A 627 2.50 9.26 27.54
CA GLU A 627 3.79 9.71 27.05
C GLU A 627 4.08 9.23 25.62
N HIS A 628 3.79 7.97 25.32
CA HIS A 628 3.92 7.42 23.97
C HIS A 628 3.00 8.14 22.97
N PHE A 629 1.78 8.51 23.37
CA PHE A 629 0.90 9.31 22.50
C PHE A 629 1.42 10.74 22.28
N ARG A 630 2.02 11.38 23.30
CA ARG A 630 2.69 12.69 23.13
C ARG A 630 3.87 12.60 22.17
N GLU A 631 4.73 11.61 22.33
CA GLU A 631 5.87 11.41 21.44
C GLU A 631 5.40 11.08 20.01
N SER A 632 4.33 10.30 19.86
CA SER A 632 3.69 10.08 18.55
C SER A 632 3.26 11.40 17.88
N ILE A 633 2.58 12.29 18.63
CA ILE A 633 2.18 13.63 18.15
C ILE A 633 3.41 14.49 17.83
N ARG A 634 4.46 14.39 18.66
CA ARG A 634 5.72 15.14 18.48
C ARG A 634 6.47 14.74 17.21
N TYR A 635 6.38 13.48 16.78
CA TYR A 635 6.99 13.03 15.52
C TYR A 635 6.05 13.18 14.31
N CYS A 636 4.73 13.26 14.52
CA CYS A 636 3.74 13.48 13.47
C CYS A 636 2.51 14.23 14.03
N PRO A 637 2.35 15.54 13.73
CA PRO A 637 1.35 16.37 14.37
C PRO A 637 -0.06 16.12 13.82
N ILE A 638 -0.16 15.33 12.75
CA ILE A 638 -1.42 14.94 12.10
C ILE A 638 -1.87 13.52 12.48
N GLN A 639 -1.28 12.93 13.53
CA GLN A 639 -1.67 11.61 14.01
C GLN A 639 -2.93 11.70 14.89
N GLY A 640 -4.10 11.74 14.24
CA GLY A 640 -5.40 11.95 14.90
C GLY A 640 -5.72 10.96 16.02
N ARG A 641 -5.40 9.67 15.84
CA ARG A 641 -5.67 8.65 16.86
C ARG A 641 -4.94 8.94 18.17
N SER A 642 -3.67 9.36 18.13
CA SER A 642 -2.90 9.67 19.33
C SER A 642 -3.53 10.81 20.14
N TYR A 643 -4.17 11.79 19.50
CA TYR A 643 -4.92 12.84 20.21
C TYR A 643 -6.17 12.29 20.91
N VAL A 644 -6.91 11.39 20.26
CA VAL A 644 -8.09 10.74 20.85
C VAL A 644 -7.70 9.92 22.07
N GLU A 645 -6.71 9.05 21.93
CA GLU A 645 -6.27 8.19 23.03
C GLU A 645 -5.71 9.05 24.17
N LEU A 646 -4.91 10.08 23.87
CA LEU A 646 -4.41 11.03 24.87
C LEU A 646 -5.55 11.75 25.61
N ALA A 647 -6.60 12.19 24.91
CA ALA A 647 -7.77 12.84 25.51
C ALA A 647 -8.46 11.95 26.56
N SER A 648 -8.48 10.63 26.35
CA SER A 648 -9.10 9.67 27.29
C SER A 648 -8.38 9.56 28.64
N MET A 649 -7.11 9.98 28.71
CA MET A 649 -6.24 9.72 29.86
C MET A 649 -5.58 10.96 30.48
N VAL A 650 -5.53 12.12 29.81
CA VAL A 650 -4.88 13.34 30.34
C VAL A 650 -5.51 13.87 31.64
N TRP A 651 -6.78 13.56 31.90
CA TRP A 651 -7.43 13.90 33.16
C TRP A 651 -6.71 13.27 34.37
N THR A 652 -6.06 12.11 34.19
CA THR A 652 -5.27 11.44 35.24
C THR A 652 -4.02 12.23 35.67
N GLU A 653 -3.68 13.28 34.93
CA GLU A 653 -2.59 14.20 35.20
C GLU A 653 -3.06 15.60 35.66
N GLY A 654 -4.39 15.77 35.80
CA GLY A 654 -5.05 17.02 36.19
C GLY A 654 -5.48 17.91 35.03
N ALA A 655 -5.60 17.36 33.81
CA ALA A 655 -6.19 18.10 32.70
C ALA A 655 -7.69 18.32 32.88
N SER A 656 -8.18 19.46 32.39
CA SER A 656 -9.60 19.83 32.44
C SER A 656 -10.39 19.18 31.30
N SER A 657 -11.73 19.13 31.42
CA SER A 657 -12.60 18.70 30.33
C SER A 657 -12.47 19.59 29.08
N GLU A 658 -12.13 20.87 29.24
CA GLU A 658 -11.82 21.77 28.11
C GLU A 658 -10.55 21.32 27.38
N SER A 659 -9.52 20.90 28.12
CA SER A 659 -8.27 20.36 27.55
C SER A 659 -8.51 19.06 26.79
N GLU A 660 -9.36 18.16 27.31
CA GLU A 660 -9.78 16.94 26.61
C GLU A 660 -10.49 17.30 25.29
N MET A 661 -11.45 18.24 25.32
CA MET A 661 -12.19 18.65 24.14
C MET A 661 -11.28 19.26 23.08
N ARG A 662 -10.31 20.11 23.48
CA ARG A 662 -9.31 20.67 22.56
C ARG A 662 -8.46 19.60 21.87
N LEU A 663 -8.13 18.51 22.54
CA LEU A 663 -7.43 17.37 21.93
C LEU A 663 -8.33 16.65 20.91
N LEU A 664 -9.61 16.42 21.23
CA LEU A 664 -10.56 15.78 20.32
C LEU A 664 -10.86 16.65 19.08
N GLU A 665 -11.00 17.98 19.26
CA GLU A 665 -11.11 18.93 18.15
C GLU A 665 -9.86 18.92 17.26
N GLN A 666 -8.67 18.83 17.87
CA GLN A 666 -7.42 18.70 17.16
C GLN A 666 -7.32 17.36 16.40
N ALA A 667 -7.81 16.26 16.99
CA ALA A 667 -7.93 14.96 16.32
C ALA A 667 -8.82 15.06 15.09
N LEU A 668 -10.00 15.68 15.24
CA LEU A 668 -10.96 15.85 14.15
C LEU A 668 -10.39 16.69 13.00
N LYS A 669 -9.60 17.74 13.30
CA LYS A 669 -8.93 18.55 12.27
C LYS A 669 -7.85 17.77 11.49
N THR A 670 -7.20 16.81 12.13
CA THR A 670 -6.09 16.05 11.52
C THR A 670 -6.54 14.76 10.82
N ARG A 671 -7.70 14.24 11.22
CA ARG A 671 -8.35 13.05 10.67
C ARG A 671 -9.88 13.27 10.56
N PRO A 672 -10.34 14.17 9.69
CA PRO A 672 -11.76 14.57 9.61
C PRO A 672 -12.71 13.51 9.05
N TYR A 673 -12.17 12.42 8.51
CA TYR A 673 -12.92 11.32 7.88
C TYR A 673 -12.69 9.97 8.56
N ASP A 674 -11.83 9.91 9.57
CA ASP A 674 -11.55 8.69 10.32
C ASP A 674 -12.73 8.38 11.25
N SER A 675 -13.32 7.20 11.09
CA SER A 675 -14.48 6.72 11.86
C SER A 675 -14.19 6.68 13.35
N GLY A 676 -13.02 6.18 13.77
CA GLY A 676 -12.61 6.12 15.17
C GLY A 676 -12.55 7.50 15.81
N VAL A 677 -11.95 8.48 15.12
CA VAL A 677 -11.90 9.88 15.57
C VAL A 677 -13.29 10.51 15.61
N LEU A 678 -14.11 10.31 14.57
CA LEU A 678 -15.46 10.85 14.49
C LEU A 678 -16.37 10.30 15.59
N PHE A 679 -16.32 8.99 15.85
CA PHE A 679 -17.11 8.37 16.92
C PHE A 679 -16.65 8.80 18.30
N SER A 680 -15.35 8.93 18.52
CA SER A 680 -14.82 9.42 19.79
C SER A 680 -15.23 10.86 20.04
N TYR A 681 -15.13 11.73 19.04
CA TYR A 681 -15.61 13.11 19.13
C TYR A 681 -17.14 13.17 19.37
N ALA A 682 -17.91 12.38 18.62
CA ALA A 682 -19.36 12.31 18.73
C ALA A 682 -19.83 11.84 20.11
N TYR A 683 -19.12 10.87 20.72
CA TYR A 683 -19.41 10.40 22.07
C TYR A 683 -19.37 11.55 23.08
N HIS A 684 -18.31 12.36 23.05
CA HIS A 684 -18.17 13.51 23.94
C HIS A 684 -19.19 14.62 23.67
N VAL A 685 -19.50 14.91 22.39
CA VAL A 685 -20.56 15.86 22.03
C VAL A 685 -21.92 15.37 22.52
N SER A 686 -22.19 14.07 22.44
CA SER A 686 -23.45 13.49 22.91
C SER A 686 -23.61 13.60 24.43
N GLU A 687 -22.52 13.56 25.20
CA GLU A 687 -22.56 13.76 26.66
C GLU A 687 -22.89 15.22 27.03
N LEU A 688 -22.42 16.19 26.25
CA LEU A 688 -22.57 17.63 26.53
C LEU A 688 -23.86 18.22 25.97
N ASP A 689 -24.12 17.96 24.69
CA ASP A 689 -25.17 18.63 23.90
C ASP A 689 -26.28 17.65 23.43
N GLY A 690 -26.15 16.36 23.75
CA GLY A 690 -27.10 15.32 23.38
C GLY A 690 -26.86 14.71 21.99
N ILE A 691 -27.57 13.62 21.71
CA ILE A 691 -27.35 12.78 20.53
C ILE A 691 -27.62 13.50 19.20
N GLU A 692 -28.54 14.47 19.18
CA GLU A 692 -28.87 15.24 17.97
C GLU A 692 -27.68 16.09 17.50
N ALA A 693 -26.91 16.66 18.43
CA ALA A 693 -25.70 17.42 18.11
C ALA A 693 -24.56 16.51 17.62
N ALA A 694 -24.51 15.26 18.11
CA ALA A 694 -23.52 14.26 17.72
C ALA A 694 -23.82 13.60 16.36
N LEU A 695 -25.08 13.61 15.92
CA LEU A 695 -25.56 12.86 14.76
C LEU A 695 -24.78 13.12 13.45
N PRO A 696 -24.41 14.36 13.07
CA PRO A 696 -23.64 14.60 11.85
C PRO A 696 -22.29 13.89 11.85
N TYR A 697 -21.63 13.79 13.01
CA TYR A 697 -20.35 13.12 13.16
C TYR A 697 -20.52 11.59 13.13
N LEU A 698 -21.57 11.08 13.75
CA LEU A 698 -21.92 9.65 13.68
C LEU A 698 -22.24 9.23 12.24
N GLN A 699 -23.04 9.99 11.51
CA GLN A 699 -23.36 9.72 10.11
C GLN A 699 -22.11 9.74 9.23
N LYS A 700 -21.25 10.74 9.43
CA LYS A 700 -20.00 10.85 8.67
C LYS A 700 -19.06 9.67 8.95
N GLY A 701 -18.90 9.28 10.22
CA GLY A 701 -18.08 8.13 10.60
C GLY A 701 -18.66 6.82 10.09
N PHE A 702 -19.99 6.69 10.08
CA PHE A 702 -20.69 5.53 9.55
C PHE A 702 -20.46 5.33 8.05
N VAL A 703 -20.52 6.41 7.27
CA VAL A 703 -20.26 6.37 5.82
C VAL A 703 -18.80 6.02 5.55
N ASN A 704 -17.87 6.66 6.26
CA ASN A 704 -16.44 6.55 5.97
C ASN A 704 -15.74 5.33 6.58
N GLY A 705 -16.30 4.68 7.59
CA GLY A 705 -15.72 3.48 8.21
C GLY A 705 -16.68 2.28 8.22
N PRO A 706 -16.84 1.55 7.10
CA PRO A 706 -17.67 0.35 7.04
C PRO A 706 -17.28 -0.72 8.06
N GLU A 707 -16.00 -0.85 8.38
CA GLU A 707 -15.46 -1.82 9.35
C GLU A 707 -15.87 -1.51 10.80
N ASP A 708 -16.13 -0.24 11.11
CA ASP A 708 -16.44 0.21 12.47
C ASP A 708 -17.96 0.34 12.75
N ARG A 709 -18.80 0.17 11.72
CA ARG A 709 -20.27 0.31 11.81
C ARG A 709 -20.88 -0.61 12.87
N LEU A 710 -20.49 -1.88 12.91
CA LEU A 710 -20.99 -2.84 13.91
C LEU A 710 -20.62 -2.42 15.34
N SER A 711 -19.40 -1.92 15.55
CA SER A 711 -18.94 -1.44 16.85
C SER A 711 -19.77 -0.24 17.31
N LEU A 712 -20.06 0.69 16.40
CA LEU A 712 -20.96 1.81 16.67
C LEU A 712 -22.36 1.33 17.03
N MET A 713 -22.97 0.47 16.21
CA MET A 713 -24.33 -0.02 16.44
C MET A 713 -24.46 -0.76 17.76
N ARG A 714 -23.48 -1.59 18.13
CA ARG A 714 -23.46 -2.30 19.42
C ARG A 714 -23.31 -1.34 20.62
N ALA A 715 -22.57 -0.26 20.47
CA ALA A 715 -22.42 0.73 21.54
C ALA A 715 -23.74 1.47 21.85
N TYR A 716 -24.59 1.68 20.84
CA TYR A 716 -25.82 2.47 20.96
C TYR A 716 -27.11 1.64 20.98
N SER A 717 -27.11 0.36 20.58
CA SER A 717 -28.32 -0.48 20.59
C SER A 717 -28.99 -0.66 21.96
N PRO A 718 -28.29 -0.58 23.12
CA PRO A 718 -28.95 -0.56 24.42
C PRO A 718 -29.66 0.76 24.72
N LEU A 719 -29.29 1.86 24.05
CA LEU A 719 -29.72 3.22 24.34
C LEU A 719 -30.73 3.76 23.32
N LEU A 720 -30.66 3.29 22.07
CA LEU A 720 -31.46 3.80 20.95
C LEU A 720 -32.30 2.68 20.31
N PRO A 721 -33.52 2.97 19.83
CA PRO A 721 -34.33 2.00 19.10
C PRO A 721 -33.77 1.76 17.70
N ALA A 722 -34.00 0.58 17.12
CA ALA A 722 -33.46 0.23 15.80
C ALA A 722 -33.99 1.17 14.69
N ALA A 723 -35.20 1.70 14.86
CA ALA A 723 -35.78 2.70 13.96
C ALA A 723 -34.91 3.94 13.80
N PHE A 724 -34.18 4.35 14.85
CA PHE A 724 -33.27 5.48 14.79
C PHE A 724 -32.19 5.27 13.72
N PHE A 725 -31.59 4.08 13.66
CA PHE A 725 -30.59 3.76 12.66
C PHE A 725 -31.17 3.72 11.25
N LEU A 726 -32.32 3.08 11.09
CA LEU A 726 -33.02 2.99 9.80
C LEU A 726 -33.43 4.36 9.23
N GLU A 727 -33.76 5.32 10.09
CA GLU A 727 -34.23 6.64 9.68
C GLU A 727 -33.09 7.65 9.47
N ASN A 728 -31.99 7.52 10.22
CA ASN A 728 -30.94 8.54 10.25
C ASN A 728 -29.64 8.12 9.54
N PHE A 729 -29.46 6.86 9.16
CA PHE A 729 -28.21 6.40 8.54
C PHE A 729 -28.47 5.83 7.14
N PRO A 730 -27.49 5.92 6.22
CA PRO A 730 -27.56 5.27 4.92
C PRO A 730 -27.32 3.76 5.10
N ILE A 731 -28.38 3.03 5.42
CA ILE A 731 -28.35 1.60 5.72
C ILE A 731 -28.40 0.79 4.41
N ASP A 732 -27.28 0.19 4.02
CA ASP A 732 -27.16 -0.80 2.94
C ASP A 732 -27.39 -2.24 3.45
N ARG A 733 -27.38 -3.24 2.55
CA ARG A 733 -27.63 -4.65 2.89
C ARG A 733 -26.65 -5.17 3.96
N ASP A 734 -25.37 -4.85 3.83
CA ASP A 734 -24.36 -5.31 4.79
C ASP A 734 -24.53 -4.62 6.15
N SER A 735 -24.86 -3.32 6.16
CA SER A 735 -25.23 -2.61 7.39
C SER A 735 -26.50 -3.14 8.03
N LEU A 736 -27.49 -3.61 7.26
CA LEU A 736 -28.68 -4.27 7.80
C LEU A 736 -28.31 -5.58 8.52
N SER A 737 -27.37 -6.34 7.96
CA SER A 737 -26.85 -7.55 8.61
C SER A 737 -26.16 -7.22 9.93
N GLN A 738 -25.32 -6.19 9.95
CA GLN A 738 -24.66 -5.72 11.17
C GLN A 738 -25.65 -5.16 12.20
N LEU A 739 -26.71 -4.50 11.73
CA LEU A 739 -27.76 -3.95 12.58
C LEU A 739 -28.63 -5.06 13.19
N GLU A 740 -28.93 -6.12 12.42
CA GLU A 740 -29.58 -7.33 12.94
C GLU A 740 -28.74 -7.91 14.08
N GLU A 741 -27.45 -8.08 13.85
CA GLU A 741 -26.53 -8.62 14.85
C GLU A 741 -26.49 -7.76 16.11
N ALA A 742 -26.43 -6.43 15.97
CA ALA A 742 -26.38 -5.50 17.11
C ALA A 742 -27.70 -5.47 17.92
N TYR A 743 -28.85 -5.77 17.29
CA TYR A 743 -30.16 -5.73 17.93
C TYR A 743 -30.72 -7.10 18.33
N ARG A 744 -30.02 -8.20 18.00
CA ARG A 744 -30.44 -9.57 18.33
C ARG A 744 -30.72 -9.76 19.82
N GLU A 745 -29.87 -9.21 20.67
CA GLU A 745 -29.99 -9.24 22.13
C GLU A 745 -30.46 -7.91 22.73
N ALA A 746 -30.75 -6.92 21.90
CA ALA A 746 -31.20 -5.61 22.37
C ALA A 746 -32.66 -5.66 22.89
N PRO A 747 -33.03 -4.75 23.80
CA PRO A 747 -34.38 -4.73 24.37
C PRO A 747 -35.48 -4.37 23.35
N ASP A 748 -35.15 -3.68 22.26
CA ASP A 748 -36.10 -3.25 21.21
C ASP A 748 -36.51 -4.38 20.26
N ARG A 749 -37.37 -5.29 20.74
CA ARG A 749 -37.89 -6.42 19.94
C ARG A 749 -38.72 -5.99 18.73
N TYR A 750 -39.44 -4.88 18.84
CA TYR A 750 -40.24 -4.35 17.72
C TYR A 750 -39.34 -3.79 16.62
N GLY A 751 -38.34 -2.98 16.98
CA GLY A 751 -37.33 -2.50 16.03
C GLY A 751 -36.54 -3.64 15.40
N TYR A 752 -36.13 -4.64 16.18
CA TYR A 752 -35.46 -5.83 15.66
C TYR A 752 -36.29 -6.55 14.57
N SER A 753 -37.61 -6.68 14.78
CA SER A 753 -38.50 -7.25 13.76
C SER A 753 -38.57 -6.43 12.46
N LYS A 754 -38.47 -5.09 12.56
CA LYS A 754 -38.39 -4.22 11.38
C LYS A 754 -37.08 -4.42 10.62
N VAL A 755 -35.96 -4.49 11.33
CA VAL A 755 -34.64 -4.75 10.74
C VAL A 755 -34.63 -6.07 9.99
N LEU A 756 -35.08 -7.16 10.63
CA LEU A 756 -35.18 -8.47 9.99
C LEU A 756 -36.07 -8.45 8.75
N LYS A 757 -37.19 -7.72 8.78
CA LYS A 757 -38.10 -7.63 7.62
C LYS A 757 -37.43 -6.93 6.44
N GLN A 758 -36.71 -5.84 6.70
CA GLN A 758 -36.01 -5.11 5.67
C GLN A 758 -34.82 -5.91 5.12
N LEU A 759 -34.01 -6.52 6.00
CA LEU A 759 -32.92 -7.41 5.62
C LEU A 759 -33.40 -8.60 4.78
N ALA A 760 -34.55 -9.19 5.11
CA ALA A 760 -35.13 -10.28 4.33
C ALA A 760 -35.51 -9.82 2.92
N LEU A 761 -36.11 -8.63 2.78
CA LEU A 761 -36.49 -8.07 1.47
C LEU A 761 -35.26 -7.77 0.61
N GLU A 762 -34.22 -7.13 1.17
CA GLU A 762 -32.98 -6.84 0.46
C GLU A 762 -32.24 -8.11 0.01
N ASN A 763 -32.21 -9.14 0.87
CA ASN A 763 -31.63 -10.43 0.50
C ASN A 763 -32.41 -11.13 -0.62
N VAL A 764 -33.75 -11.06 -0.61
CA VAL A 764 -34.57 -11.59 -1.71
C VAL A 764 -34.28 -10.83 -3.01
N GLN A 765 -34.25 -9.50 -2.96
CA GLN A 765 -33.97 -8.67 -4.13
C GLN A 765 -32.59 -8.99 -4.72
N HIS A 766 -31.55 -9.01 -3.88
CA HIS A 766 -30.21 -9.38 -4.31
C HIS A 766 -30.15 -10.80 -4.89
N ALA A 767 -30.86 -11.76 -4.30
CA ALA A 767 -30.92 -13.14 -4.79
C ALA A 767 -31.57 -13.29 -6.18
N ILE A 768 -32.43 -12.33 -6.59
CA ILE A 768 -33.03 -12.28 -7.92
C ILE A 768 -32.07 -11.67 -8.96
N GLU A 769 -31.18 -10.78 -8.51
CA GLU A 769 -30.25 -10.04 -9.39
C GLU A 769 -28.97 -10.80 -9.70
N VAL A 770 -28.54 -11.69 -8.81
CA VAL A 770 -27.30 -12.48 -8.95
C VAL A 770 -27.62 -13.94 -9.29
N ASP A 771 -26.62 -14.67 -9.81
CA ASP A 771 -26.74 -16.08 -10.17
C ASP A 771 -25.80 -16.98 -9.35
N GLY A 772 -26.09 -18.27 -9.29
CA GLY A 772 -25.22 -19.29 -8.71
C GLY A 772 -25.15 -19.26 -7.18
N LEU A 773 -23.95 -19.48 -6.62
CA LEU A 773 -23.73 -19.59 -5.16
C LEU A 773 -24.20 -18.35 -4.38
N LYS A 774 -24.04 -17.15 -4.95
CA LYS A 774 -24.40 -15.90 -4.27
C LYS A 774 -25.91 -15.72 -4.14
N ALA A 775 -26.65 -16.21 -5.14
CA ALA A 775 -28.11 -16.22 -5.09
C ALA A 775 -28.59 -17.18 -4.01
N GLU A 776 -27.98 -18.38 -3.94
CA GLU A 776 -28.26 -19.36 -2.88
C GLU A 776 -28.01 -18.78 -1.48
N GLU A 777 -26.84 -18.19 -1.23
CA GLU A 777 -26.50 -17.57 0.06
C GLU A 777 -27.52 -16.49 0.46
N SER A 778 -27.92 -15.66 -0.51
CA SER A 778 -28.90 -14.59 -0.29
C SER A 778 -30.30 -15.15 0.01
N TRP A 779 -30.74 -16.19 -0.71
CA TRP A 779 -31.99 -16.88 -0.42
C TRP A 779 -31.98 -17.54 0.96
N LEU A 780 -30.86 -18.12 1.39
CA LEU A 780 -30.71 -18.70 2.73
C LEU A 780 -30.70 -17.64 3.83
N ALA A 781 -30.05 -16.49 3.61
CA ALA A 781 -30.11 -15.36 4.53
C ALA A 781 -31.56 -14.86 4.70
N ALA A 782 -32.28 -14.69 3.60
CA ALA A 782 -33.71 -14.32 3.63
C ALA A 782 -34.58 -15.37 4.34
N HIS A 783 -34.34 -16.66 4.10
CA HIS A 783 -35.01 -17.76 4.81
C HIS A 783 -34.84 -17.62 6.32
N LYS A 784 -33.59 -17.47 6.80
CA LYS A 784 -33.30 -17.31 8.23
C LYS A 784 -34.04 -16.11 8.84
N CYS A 785 -34.07 -14.97 8.15
CA CYS A 785 -34.80 -13.79 8.64
C CYS A 785 -36.31 -14.05 8.76
N TYR A 786 -36.94 -14.69 7.77
CA TYR A 786 -38.37 -15.00 7.80
C TYR A 786 -38.74 -16.07 8.84
N VAL A 787 -37.84 -17.04 9.08
CA VAL A 787 -37.97 -18.00 10.18
C VAL A 787 -38.02 -17.25 11.51
N THR A 788 -37.08 -16.34 11.78
CA THR A 788 -37.06 -15.56 13.02
C THR A 788 -38.28 -14.63 13.16
N LEU A 789 -38.81 -14.10 12.06
CA LEU A 789 -40.03 -13.30 12.04
C LEU A 789 -41.32 -14.12 12.23
N GLY A 790 -41.26 -15.45 12.09
CA GLY A 790 -42.43 -16.33 12.12
C GLY A 790 -43.28 -16.29 10.85
N ASP A 791 -42.78 -15.73 9.73
CA ASP A 791 -43.49 -15.75 8.43
C ASP A 791 -43.23 -17.07 7.71
N LYS A 792 -44.01 -18.10 8.09
CA LYS A 792 -43.82 -19.48 7.63
C LYS A 792 -43.88 -19.63 6.10
N ASN A 793 -44.74 -18.86 5.44
CA ASN A 793 -44.92 -18.95 4.00
C ASN A 793 -43.67 -18.45 3.26
N LYS A 794 -43.19 -17.25 3.62
CA LYS A 794 -41.99 -16.69 3.01
C LYS A 794 -40.72 -17.46 3.39
N ALA A 795 -40.62 -17.94 4.63
CA ALA A 795 -39.52 -18.78 5.06
C ALA A 795 -39.40 -20.03 4.18
N TYR A 796 -40.48 -20.81 4.02
CA TYR A 796 -40.47 -21.99 3.16
C TYR A 796 -40.08 -21.65 1.72
N LYS A 797 -40.70 -20.61 1.16
CA LYS A 797 -40.46 -20.17 -0.21
C LYS A 797 -39.01 -19.78 -0.49
N CYS A 798 -38.39 -18.99 0.39
CA CYS A 798 -36.98 -18.62 0.26
C CYS A 798 -36.05 -19.84 0.39
N GLY A 799 -36.33 -20.77 1.32
CA GLY A 799 -35.56 -21.99 1.48
C GLY A 799 -35.64 -22.92 0.27
N MET A 800 -36.82 -22.99 -0.37
CA MET A 800 -36.99 -23.71 -1.64
C MET A 800 -36.30 -23.00 -2.80
N ALA A 801 -36.35 -21.67 -2.88
CA ALA A 801 -35.66 -20.90 -3.91
C ALA A 801 -34.14 -21.10 -3.86
N ALA A 802 -33.54 -21.20 -2.67
CA ALA A 802 -32.13 -21.59 -2.53
C ALA A 802 -31.82 -22.96 -3.15
N LEU A 803 -32.72 -23.94 -2.96
CA LEU A 803 -32.59 -25.28 -3.55
C LEU A 803 -32.90 -25.33 -5.05
N GLU A 804 -33.73 -24.43 -5.57
CA GLU A 804 -33.95 -24.28 -7.02
C GLU A 804 -32.68 -23.77 -7.71
N VAL A 805 -31.98 -22.81 -7.08
CA VAL A 805 -30.71 -22.27 -7.57
C VAL A 805 -29.59 -23.30 -7.46
N ASN A 806 -29.47 -23.98 -6.30
CA ASN A 806 -28.48 -25.03 -6.09
C ASN A 806 -29.08 -26.27 -5.40
N PRO A 807 -29.57 -27.25 -6.20
CA PRO A 807 -30.13 -28.50 -5.66
C PRO A 807 -29.13 -29.39 -4.91
N SER A 808 -27.83 -29.08 -5.02
CA SER A 808 -26.76 -29.83 -4.36
C SER A 808 -26.23 -29.15 -3.09
N SER A 809 -26.84 -28.04 -2.67
CA SER A 809 -26.43 -27.31 -1.46
C SER A 809 -26.72 -28.10 -0.20
N TYR A 810 -25.67 -28.40 0.57
CA TYR A 810 -25.83 -29.04 1.86
C TYR A 810 -26.49 -28.12 2.88
N ASP A 811 -26.09 -26.85 2.92
CA ASP A 811 -26.54 -25.88 3.91
C ASP A 811 -28.01 -25.51 3.70
N ALA A 812 -28.47 -25.45 2.44
CA ALA A 812 -29.87 -25.22 2.14
C ALA A 812 -30.77 -26.39 2.54
N HIS A 813 -30.37 -27.63 2.23
CA HIS A 813 -31.08 -28.82 2.68
C HIS A 813 -31.11 -28.93 4.21
N GLN A 814 -30.00 -28.60 4.88
CA GLN A 814 -29.93 -28.64 6.33
C GLN A 814 -30.83 -27.57 6.96
N ALA A 815 -30.72 -26.31 6.55
CA ALA A 815 -31.49 -25.20 7.10
C ALA A 815 -33.00 -25.44 6.95
N LEU A 816 -33.44 -25.80 5.73
CA LEU A 816 -34.85 -26.07 5.45
C LEU A 816 -35.35 -27.32 6.20
N GLY A 817 -34.55 -28.39 6.25
CA GLY A 817 -34.89 -29.63 6.94
C GLY A 817 -35.06 -29.47 8.46
N LEU A 818 -34.17 -28.70 9.11
CA LEU A 818 -34.25 -28.39 10.53
C LEU A 818 -35.49 -27.53 10.84
N TRP A 819 -35.70 -26.47 10.07
CA TRP A 819 -36.85 -25.60 10.28
C TRP A 819 -38.19 -26.35 10.07
N LEU A 820 -38.30 -27.19 9.03
CA LEU A 820 -39.49 -28.02 8.79
C LEU A 820 -39.74 -29.02 9.92
N TYR A 821 -38.67 -29.55 10.53
CA TYR A 821 -38.78 -30.44 11.68
C TYR A 821 -39.37 -29.70 12.89
N ASP A 822 -38.87 -28.50 13.19
CA ASP A 822 -39.34 -27.65 14.29
C ASP A 822 -40.80 -27.18 14.08
N GLU A 823 -41.21 -26.99 12.83
CA GLU A 823 -42.59 -26.65 12.43
C GLU A 823 -43.55 -27.85 12.42
N GLY A 824 -43.07 -29.07 12.72
CA GLY A 824 -43.86 -30.29 12.75
C GLY A 824 -44.20 -30.88 11.37
N GLN A 825 -43.54 -30.43 10.30
CA GLN A 825 -43.68 -30.96 8.94
C GLN A 825 -42.75 -32.15 8.72
N PHE A 826 -42.91 -33.19 9.53
CA PHE A 826 -41.95 -34.29 9.64
C PHE A 826 -41.71 -35.07 8.35
N ALA A 827 -42.73 -35.20 7.48
CA ALA A 827 -42.58 -35.87 6.19
C ALA A 827 -41.63 -35.12 5.23
N LEU A 828 -41.76 -33.79 5.14
CA LEU A 828 -40.90 -32.96 4.31
C LEU A 828 -39.51 -32.80 4.95
N ALA A 829 -39.45 -32.64 6.28
CA ALA A 829 -38.20 -32.58 7.03
C ALA A 829 -37.35 -33.84 6.82
N ALA A 830 -37.96 -35.02 6.87
CA ALA A 830 -37.27 -36.30 6.66
C ALA A 830 -36.58 -36.37 5.29
N GLU A 831 -37.20 -35.86 4.22
CA GLU A 831 -36.63 -35.86 2.87
C GLU A 831 -35.30 -35.09 2.82
N HIS A 832 -35.27 -33.87 3.35
CA HIS A 832 -34.07 -33.03 3.36
C HIS A 832 -33.01 -33.54 4.36
N LEU A 833 -33.41 -33.97 5.57
CA LEU A 833 -32.48 -34.46 6.59
C LEU A 833 -31.83 -35.80 6.18
N LEU A 834 -32.56 -36.72 5.54
CA LEU A 834 -31.98 -37.95 4.98
C LEU A 834 -31.06 -37.66 3.80
N TRP A 835 -31.37 -36.64 3.00
CA TRP A 835 -30.48 -36.17 1.95
C TRP A 835 -29.15 -35.68 2.54
N CYS A 836 -29.18 -34.91 3.64
CA CYS A 836 -27.98 -34.44 4.34
C CYS A 836 -27.18 -35.61 4.92
N HIS A 837 -27.84 -36.52 5.63
CA HIS A 837 -27.19 -37.68 6.23
C HIS A 837 -26.45 -38.55 5.20
N ARG A 838 -27.04 -38.78 4.02
CA ARG A 838 -26.41 -39.56 2.93
C ARG A 838 -25.09 -38.95 2.44
N ARG A 839 -24.92 -37.63 2.52
CA ARG A 839 -23.71 -36.92 2.07
C ARG A 839 -22.68 -36.72 3.19
N ARG A 840 -23.13 -36.57 4.44
CA ARG A 840 -22.26 -36.48 5.63
C ARG A 840 -22.68 -37.51 6.68
N PRO A 841 -22.41 -38.81 6.46
CA PRO A 841 -22.85 -39.89 7.35
C PRO A 841 -22.19 -39.87 8.74
N ALA A 842 -21.09 -39.12 8.91
CA ALA A 842 -20.39 -38.96 10.18
C ALA A 842 -21.11 -38.04 11.19
N VAL A 843 -22.16 -37.32 10.78
CA VAL A 843 -22.90 -36.40 11.68
C VAL A 843 -24.07 -37.16 12.33
N ASP A 844 -23.83 -37.75 13.50
CA ASP A 844 -24.76 -38.67 14.17
C ASP A 844 -26.11 -38.03 14.57
N TRP A 845 -26.12 -36.74 14.94
CA TRP A 845 -27.35 -36.07 15.40
C TRP A 845 -28.37 -35.86 14.26
N ILE A 846 -27.91 -35.64 13.03
CA ILE A 846 -28.79 -35.50 11.85
C ILE A 846 -29.45 -36.84 11.51
N ARG A 847 -28.72 -37.96 11.68
CA ARG A 847 -29.30 -39.31 11.52
C ARG A 847 -30.46 -39.50 12.48
N THR A 848 -30.24 -39.24 13.76
CA THR A 848 -31.26 -39.38 14.81
C THR A 848 -32.47 -38.50 14.53
N LEU A 849 -32.25 -37.25 14.09
CA LEU A 849 -33.33 -36.32 13.75
C LEU A 849 -34.13 -36.79 12.54
N ALA A 850 -33.46 -37.30 11.50
CA ALA A 850 -34.09 -37.82 10.29
C ALA A 850 -34.91 -39.10 10.55
N GLU A 851 -34.40 -40.02 11.36
CA GLU A 851 -35.11 -41.23 11.78
C GLU A 851 -36.34 -40.90 12.63
N ASN A 852 -36.22 -39.91 13.53
CA ASN A 852 -37.33 -39.42 14.33
C ASN A 852 -38.41 -38.75 13.46
N ALA A 853 -38.01 -37.90 12.50
CA ALA A 853 -38.91 -37.28 11.54
C ALA A 853 -39.69 -38.34 10.73
N MET A 854 -39.01 -39.40 10.26
CA MET A 854 -39.68 -40.50 9.57
C MET A 854 -40.69 -41.22 10.48
N ALA A 855 -40.30 -41.54 11.72
CA ALA A 855 -41.20 -42.21 12.66
C ALA A 855 -42.47 -41.40 12.94
N GLN A 856 -42.33 -40.09 13.18
CA GLN A 856 -43.45 -39.19 13.42
C GLN A 856 -44.31 -38.92 12.19
N SER A 857 -43.74 -39.01 10.98
CA SER A 857 -44.51 -38.88 9.73
C SER A 857 -45.49 -40.03 9.48
N HIS A 858 -45.34 -41.16 10.19
CA HIS A 858 -46.15 -42.37 10.06
C HIS A 858 -47.20 -42.56 11.18
N GLU A 859 -47.25 -41.68 12.20
CA GLU A 859 -48.26 -41.74 13.26
C GLU A 859 -49.60 -41.10 12.83
N PRO A 860 -50.74 -41.81 12.91
CA PRO A 860 -52.03 -41.29 12.50
C PRO A 860 -52.75 -40.60 13.67
N THR A 861 -52.27 -39.45 14.15
CA THR A 861 -53.12 -38.57 14.97
C THR A 861 -52.68 -37.10 14.95
N GLN A 862 -53.70 -36.24 14.82
CA GLN A 862 -53.72 -34.78 14.90
C GLN A 862 -53.20 -34.01 13.68
N SER A 863 -54.17 -33.70 12.81
CA SER A 863 -54.22 -32.55 11.94
C SER A 863 -53.70 -31.26 12.62
N ALA A 864 -52.40 -30.98 12.52
CA ALA A 864 -52.00 -29.61 12.26
C ALA A 864 -52.44 -29.30 10.82
N PRO A 865 -53.14 -28.19 10.54
CA PRO A 865 -53.48 -27.86 9.17
C PRO A 865 -52.18 -27.79 8.38
N ALA A 866 -52.02 -28.64 7.36
CA ALA A 866 -51.03 -28.42 6.32
C ALA A 866 -51.32 -27.01 5.80
N TYR A 867 -50.43 -26.05 6.10
CA TYR A 867 -50.52 -24.74 5.48
C TYR A 867 -50.56 -24.99 3.95
N PRO A 868 -51.46 -24.35 3.19
CA PRO A 868 -51.41 -24.43 1.75
C PRO A 868 -50.13 -23.73 1.30
N ILE A 869 -49.06 -24.50 1.18
CA ILE A 869 -47.80 -24.07 0.61
C ILE A 869 -48.02 -24.02 -0.90
N GLU A 870 -48.32 -22.82 -1.42
CA GLU A 870 -48.37 -22.60 -2.86
C GLU A 870 -46.99 -22.87 -3.47
N ARG A 871 -46.90 -23.91 -4.31
CA ARG A 871 -45.74 -24.17 -5.16
C ARG A 871 -45.71 -23.16 -6.31
N THR A 872 -45.13 -22.00 -6.07
CA THR A 872 -44.87 -20.97 -7.08
C THR A 872 -43.36 -20.84 -7.26
N SER A 873 -42.88 -20.89 -8.51
CA SER A 873 -41.46 -20.86 -8.88
C SER A 873 -40.77 -19.55 -8.48
N ALA A 874 -39.44 -19.54 -8.34
CA ALA A 874 -38.65 -18.34 -8.06
C ALA A 874 -38.99 -17.14 -8.98
N SER A 875 -39.40 -17.40 -10.23
CA SER A 875 -39.84 -16.37 -11.20
C SER A 875 -41.12 -15.60 -10.82
N GLN A 876 -41.93 -16.10 -9.89
CA GLN A 876 -43.16 -15.45 -9.41
C GLN A 876 -42.96 -14.68 -8.10
N PHE A 877 -41.79 -14.77 -7.46
CA PHE A 877 -41.51 -14.08 -6.20
C PHE A 877 -41.24 -12.58 -6.34
N GLY A 878 -40.79 -12.16 -7.52
CA GLY A 878 -40.47 -10.76 -7.83
C GLY A 878 -41.66 -9.93 -8.34
N GLN A 879 -42.84 -10.53 -8.51
CA GLN A 879 -44.11 -9.81 -8.77
C GLN A 879 -44.88 -9.63 -7.46
#